data_AF-A0A556QKY8-F1
#
_entry.id   AF-A0A556QKY8-F1
#
_cell.length_a   1.000
_cell.length_b   1.000
_cell.length_c   1.000
_cell.angle_alpha   90.00
_cell.angle_beta   90.00
_cell.angle_gamma   90.00
#
_symmetry.space_group_name_H-M   'P 1'
#
loop_
_entity.id
_entity.type
_entity.pdbx_description
1 polymer ?
#
loop_
_entity_poly.entity_id
_entity_poly.type
_entity_poly.pdbx_seq_one_letter_code
_entity_poly.pdbx_strand_id
1 'polypeptide(L)'
;MHRNEERNALKPKLASGKGGATSLYSKERAKLPAYRHAPMLHPLTPQPLPRMIMNTHRPRALLAIQATDSKSKTARRPITAISLSTFLTLMLGLVTCSAAHAASGTWNVDADGNWSNGANWTPGIADGTTFTANLTFNLTGDRVVTLDSARSLGVLNIGDTDATNSYMLATGANTLTFDNGSSDAQLNQISTANGATISGLLAIGGNGNLTISNAASAKTLTLSAGITSALTGGTQTLTFNNANAVSVGGIIADGSSGGTIALTKTGAGTTTLTAANTYTGSTTINQGTLALGGGDNRLATTGTLIFNGSSGTLDVGANNQSLSNLVLSSTATSTSTITGTGGTLSLTGAALQIGSTTSNINQTVDMSGLSNFNYSNASGTINVGAIGTTNSVGTWTLAGTTVITAASVGIAANAPNNGSNHQGVVHLGQTNTINADNILIGSTSGTGTLDFQAGLTAPTLKIRGTGGTDSDRAAVVVGTNSGYTGASGTFNGGTGVLDAKISTLKIGENTRNSAMPSVSGTFSMGAGTLDATTVTIAHNVSGGTSSNSSFVQGTFNLNGGTATIATLQISKRDVSGIANTVANFNLNGGTLNVTSLQVGATGSTGGNANFTWADGTLSNISGSNQTVSNAGAAPVFTLTNTNNVSGTHTWNVNGSDTSTVNTVVISGEGSLTKIGTGTLTFGAANTYSGDTFANFGTLATNATGKLGTGHVTVASGAKLTLGNNVSIGDLSTLTFDSTSIASSISLNFSGIETLGYVYDSITATYLAGGTYTAAQLNSAFLTSVFTGIGSLTVSAIPEPSNYPALFGALTLTGAFCKRRRTVRR
;
A
#
# COMPACT_ATOMS: atom_id res chain seq x y z
N MET A 1 43.36 28.55 -47.31
CA MET A 1 44.75 28.50 -46.81
C MET A 1 44.84 27.37 -45.79
N HIS A 2 45.93 26.58 -45.80
CA HIS A 2 46.28 25.46 -44.87
C HIS A 2 45.13 24.54 -44.40
N ARG A 3 44.97 23.28 -44.83
CA ARG A 3 45.91 22.18 -45.21
C ARG A 3 46.82 21.71 -44.06
N ASN A 4 46.49 20.55 -43.48
CA ASN A 4 47.38 19.37 -43.51
C ASN A 4 46.63 18.07 -43.16
N GLU A 5 47.09 16.97 -43.75
CA GLU A 5 46.64 15.58 -43.56
C GLU A 5 47.70 14.81 -42.75
N GLU A 6 47.32 13.69 -42.11
CA GLU A 6 47.98 12.37 -42.11
C GLU A 6 47.31 11.52 -40.98
N ARG A 7 46.64 10.38 -41.21
CA ARG A 7 46.98 9.14 -41.93
C ARG A 7 47.96 8.25 -41.16
N ASN A 8 47.43 7.30 -40.38
CA ASN A 8 48.04 5.97 -40.30
C ASN A 8 47.02 4.88 -39.93
N ALA A 9 47.24 3.67 -40.45
CA ALA A 9 46.31 2.55 -40.35
C ALA A 9 47.06 1.28 -39.93
N LEU A 10 46.37 0.34 -39.25
CA LEU A 10 46.82 -1.05 -39.14
C LEU A 10 45.64 -2.00 -38.85
N LYS A 11 45.45 -2.98 -39.74
CA LYS A 11 44.72 -4.24 -39.50
C LYS A 11 45.77 -5.37 -39.43
N PRO A 12 45.48 -6.47 -38.72
CA PRO A 12 45.24 -7.76 -39.41
C PRO A 12 43.88 -8.38 -38.98
N LYS A 13 43.07 -8.97 -39.88
CA LYS A 13 43.10 -10.38 -40.39
C LYS A 13 43.03 -11.44 -39.26
N LEU A 14 41.90 -12.15 -39.05
CA LEU A 14 41.24 -13.23 -39.84
C LEU A 14 41.78 -14.65 -39.61
N ALA A 15 40.97 -15.52 -38.98
CA ALA A 15 40.80 -16.98 -39.22
C ALA A 15 39.76 -17.51 -38.17
N SER A 16 38.52 -17.86 -38.54
CA SER A 16 38.00 -19.22 -38.88
C SER A 16 38.01 -20.22 -37.70
N GLY A 17 36.95 -20.96 -37.35
CA GLY A 17 35.54 -21.11 -37.82
C GLY A 17 34.78 -21.87 -36.70
N LYS A 18 33.72 -22.68 -36.88
CA LYS A 18 32.77 -22.96 -37.98
C LYS A 18 31.66 -23.88 -37.38
N GLY A 19 30.41 -23.82 -37.88
CA GLY A 19 29.27 -24.65 -37.44
C GLY A 19 28.43 -23.97 -36.34
N GLY A 20 27.09 -23.90 -36.40
CA GLY A 20 26.11 -24.69 -37.16
C GLY A 20 25.27 -25.51 -36.15
N ALA A 21 23.93 -25.52 -36.16
CA ALA A 21 23.00 -25.09 -37.20
C ALA A 21 21.58 -24.72 -36.68
N THR A 22 20.92 -23.81 -37.41
CA THR A 22 19.51 -23.83 -37.88
C THR A 22 18.32 -24.25 -36.98
N SER A 23 17.40 -23.30 -36.76
CA SER A 23 15.97 -23.36 -37.15
C SER A 23 15.31 -22.01 -36.85
N LEU A 24 15.07 -21.09 -37.80
CA LEU A 24 13.95 -21.04 -38.76
C LEU A 24 12.55 -21.21 -38.14
N TYR A 25 11.89 -20.09 -37.84
CA TYR A 25 10.57 -19.84 -38.42
C TYR A 25 10.34 -18.34 -38.69
N SER A 26 9.81 -18.05 -39.88
CA SER A 26 9.38 -16.72 -40.35
C SER A 26 8.03 -16.33 -39.71
N LYS A 27 7.46 -15.12 -39.77
CA LYS A 27 7.41 -14.02 -40.76
C LYS A 27 6.70 -12.84 -40.03
N GLU A 28 6.58 -11.58 -40.48
CA GLU A 28 7.01 -10.77 -41.63
C GLU A 28 7.14 -9.31 -41.09
N ARG A 29 7.73 -8.36 -41.83
CA ARG A 29 7.54 -6.90 -41.59
C ARG A 29 7.35 -6.17 -42.92
N ALA A 30 6.29 -5.34 -43.01
CA ALA A 30 6.06 -4.45 -44.15
C ALA A 30 6.92 -3.17 -44.07
N LYS A 31 7.11 -2.51 -45.23
CA LYS A 31 8.10 -1.44 -45.45
C LYS A 31 7.59 -0.02 -45.14
N LEU A 32 8.55 0.85 -44.77
CA LEU A 32 8.52 2.32 -44.78
C LEU A 32 8.31 2.90 -46.20
N PRO A 33 7.84 4.16 -46.37
CA PRO A 33 8.66 5.40 -46.30
C PRO A 33 8.01 6.55 -45.47
N ALA A 34 8.70 7.26 -44.56
CA ALA A 34 9.77 8.26 -44.73
C ALA A 34 9.31 9.64 -45.26
N TYR A 35 9.41 10.70 -44.43
CA TYR A 35 9.52 12.12 -44.84
C TYR A 35 10.39 12.94 -43.86
N ARG A 36 10.91 14.10 -44.31
CA ARG A 36 12.09 14.80 -43.76
C ARG A 36 11.81 16.12 -43.02
N HIS A 37 12.66 16.41 -42.03
CA HIS A 37 13.22 17.72 -41.58
C HIS A 37 12.34 18.97 -41.29
N ALA A 38 12.21 19.26 -39.98
CA ALA A 38 12.76 20.46 -39.28
C ALA A 38 12.14 21.88 -39.57
N PRO A 39 12.57 22.98 -38.88
CA PRO A 39 11.85 23.53 -37.71
C PRO A 39 11.55 25.06 -37.78
N MET A 40 10.78 25.64 -36.84
CA MET A 40 10.99 27.04 -36.32
C MET A 40 10.07 27.48 -35.14
N LEU A 41 10.41 28.66 -34.60
CA LEU A 41 10.10 29.31 -33.31
C LEU A 41 8.63 29.72 -32.97
N HIS A 42 8.41 29.89 -31.64
CA HIS A 42 7.57 30.84 -30.84
C HIS A 42 6.90 32.08 -31.50
N PRO A 43 5.94 32.80 -30.84
CA PRO A 43 5.54 32.77 -29.41
C PRO A 43 4.02 32.74 -29.09
N LEU A 44 3.69 32.70 -27.79
CA LEU A 44 2.34 32.85 -27.21
C LEU A 44 1.96 34.34 -26.97
N THR A 45 0.69 34.70 -27.15
CA THR A 45 0.06 35.90 -26.57
C THR A 45 -1.35 35.58 -26.03
N PRO A 46 -1.76 36.10 -24.86
CA PRO A 46 -3.04 35.75 -24.22
C PRO A 46 -4.20 36.70 -24.59
N GLN A 47 -5.43 36.20 -24.52
CA GLN A 47 -6.68 36.97 -24.62
C GLN A 47 -7.42 36.98 -23.27
N PRO A 48 -8.03 38.11 -22.83
CA PRO A 48 -8.61 38.25 -21.49
C PRO A 48 -10.11 37.89 -21.40
N LEU A 49 -10.52 37.41 -20.22
CA LEU A 49 -11.93 37.19 -19.83
C LEU A 49 -12.56 38.48 -19.25
N PRO A 50 -13.81 38.85 -19.63
CA PRO A 50 -14.56 39.88 -18.92
C PRO A 50 -15.14 39.36 -17.60
N ARG A 51 -14.95 40.11 -16.51
CA ARG A 51 -15.67 39.92 -15.24
C ARG A 51 -17.11 40.41 -15.36
N MET A 52 -18.06 39.69 -14.78
CA MET A 52 -19.42 40.19 -14.51
C MET A 52 -19.58 40.42 -13.00
N ILE A 53 -20.03 41.61 -12.61
CA ILE A 53 -20.32 41.98 -11.22
C ILE A 53 -21.84 42.07 -11.03
N MET A 54 -22.25 41.78 -9.80
CA MET A 54 -23.55 42.01 -9.12
C MET A 54 -24.37 43.23 -9.67
N ASN A 55 -25.70 43.36 -9.49
CA ASN A 55 -26.45 43.01 -8.28
C ASN A 55 -28.00 43.09 -8.45
N THR A 56 -28.74 42.42 -7.55
CA THR A 56 -30.05 42.79 -6.92
C THR A 56 -31.32 43.26 -7.69
N HIS A 57 -32.44 42.70 -7.22
CA HIS A 57 -33.80 43.28 -7.00
C HIS A 57 -34.92 43.15 -8.08
N ARG A 58 -36.12 42.77 -7.58
CA ARG A 58 -37.47 42.99 -8.16
C ARG A 58 -38.14 44.16 -7.40
N PRO A 59 -39.14 44.90 -7.95
CA PRO A 59 -40.55 44.50 -7.71
C PRO A 59 -41.64 44.92 -8.75
N ARG A 60 -42.78 44.20 -8.67
CA ARG A 60 -44.21 44.51 -8.98
C ARG A 60 -44.66 45.76 -9.79
N ALA A 61 -45.56 45.54 -10.76
CA ALA A 61 -46.82 46.26 -11.12
C ALA A 61 -47.26 45.90 -12.57
N LEU A 62 -48.46 46.19 -13.13
CA LEU A 62 -49.86 46.19 -12.67
C LEU A 62 -50.78 46.42 -13.91
N LEU A 63 -51.76 45.53 -14.18
CA LEU A 63 -53.09 45.72 -14.84
C LEU A 63 -53.27 46.44 -16.22
N ALA A 64 -54.30 45.97 -16.98
CA ALA A 64 -55.08 46.66 -18.06
C ALA A 64 -54.47 46.75 -19.49
N ILE A 65 -55.22 46.79 -20.62
CA ILE A 65 -56.56 46.29 -21.04
C ILE A 65 -56.65 46.30 -22.61
N GLN A 66 -57.41 45.37 -23.22
CA GLN A 66 -58.00 45.32 -24.59
C GLN A 66 -57.31 45.92 -25.86
N ALA A 67 -57.22 45.08 -26.93
CA ALA A 67 -57.56 45.37 -28.36
C ALA A 67 -57.06 44.20 -29.28
N THR A 68 -57.89 43.20 -29.65
CA THR A 68 -58.69 43.06 -30.90
C THR A 68 -57.99 42.58 -32.20
N ASP A 69 -58.46 41.43 -32.72
CA ASP A 69 -58.53 40.95 -34.12
C ASP A 69 -57.21 40.57 -34.87
N SER A 70 -57.10 39.46 -35.66
CA SER A 70 -58.12 38.83 -36.50
C SER A 70 -57.77 37.46 -37.15
N LYS A 71 -58.84 36.69 -37.48
CA LYS A 71 -59.04 35.75 -38.64
C LYS A 71 -58.13 34.52 -38.90
N SER A 72 -58.73 33.32 -38.87
CA SER A 72 -59.00 32.44 -40.05
C SER A 72 -59.54 31.04 -39.60
N LYS A 73 -60.87 30.80 -39.55
CA LYS A 73 -61.72 30.12 -40.57
C LYS A 73 -61.28 28.72 -41.09
N THR A 74 -61.93 27.67 -40.57
CA THR A 74 -62.60 26.54 -41.31
C THR A 74 -63.33 25.66 -40.26
N ALA A 75 -64.65 25.66 -40.08
CA ALA A 75 -65.75 25.26 -40.96
C ALA A 75 -65.97 23.74 -41.10
N ARG A 76 -66.87 23.16 -40.27
CA ARG A 76 -67.89 22.15 -40.65
C ARG A 76 -69.00 22.06 -39.57
N ARG A 77 -70.23 21.84 -40.03
CA ARG A 77 -71.55 21.75 -39.37
C ARG A 77 -72.40 20.81 -40.27
N PRO A 78 -73.66 20.41 -39.97
CA PRO A 78 -74.48 20.54 -38.75
C PRO A 78 -75.25 19.21 -38.40
N ILE A 79 -76.44 19.33 -37.79
CA ILE A 79 -77.58 18.35 -37.67
C ILE A 79 -77.42 17.37 -36.48
N THR A 80 -78.36 17.24 -35.51
CA THR A 80 -79.63 17.96 -35.18
C THR A 80 -79.90 17.96 -33.65
N ALA A 81 -81.06 18.44 -33.18
CA ALA A 81 -81.51 18.35 -31.78
C ALA A 81 -82.97 17.85 -31.66
N ILE A 82 -83.28 17.07 -30.61
CA ILE A 82 -84.62 16.78 -30.05
C ILE A 82 -84.38 16.59 -28.53
N SER A 83 -84.74 17.57 -27.68
CA SER A 83 -86.05 17.80 -27.02
C SER A 83 -86.36 16.88 -25.84
N LEU A 84 -86.85 17.50 -24.76
CA LEU A 84 -86.96 17.00 -23.38
C LEU A 84 -88.35 16.42 -23.10
N SER A 85 -88.45 15.27 -22.42
CA SER A 85 -89.65 14.87 -21.67
C SER A 85 -89.37 13.78 -20.64
N THR A 86 -90.04 13.86 -19.50
CA THR A 86 -89.89 13.02 -18.30
C THR A 86 -90.64 11.70 -18.36
N PHE A 87 -90.09 10.63 -17.75
CA PHE A 87 -90.90 9.61 -17.09
C PHE A 87 -90.18 9.04 -15.85
N LEU A 88 -90.88 9.01 -14.72
CA LEU A 88 -90.42 8.40 -13.47
C LEU A 88 -90.98 6.97 -13.39
N THR A 89 -90.12 5.98 -13.26
CA THR A 89 -90.53 4.62 -12.86
C THR A 89 -89.48 3.97 -11.97
N LEU A 90 -89.93 3.52 -10.81
CA LEU A 90 -89.14 2.83 -9.80
C LEU A 90 -88.85 1.39 -10.26
N MET A 91 -87.58 1.00 -10.35
CA MET A 91 -87.16 -0.40 -10.48
C MET A 91 -86.11 -0.73 -9.44
N LEU A 92 -86.50 -1.60 -8.50
CA LEU A 92 -85.66 -2.11 -7.44
C LEU A 92 -85.04 -3.43 -7.93
N GLY A 93 -83.75 -3.44 -8.27
CA GLY A 93 -83.11 -4.66 -8.78
C GLY A 93 -81.64 -4.48 -9.12
N LEU A 94 -80.77 -5.16 -8.36
CA LEU A 94 -79.31 -5.21 -8.52
C LEU A 94 -78.61 -3.85 -8.61
N VAL A 95 -78.47 -3.20 -7.45
CA VAL A 95 -77.18 -2.55 -7.17
C VAL A 95 -76.15 -3.68 -7.03
N THR A 96 -75.52 -4.09 -8.12
CA THR A 96 -74.18 -4.67 -8.01
C THR A 96 -73.32 -3.57 -7.42
N CYS A 97 -72.97 -3.70 -6.15
CA CYS A 97 -72.01 -2.82 -5.52
C CYS A 97 -70.67 -3.03 -6.24
N SER A 98 -70.41 -2.23 -7.26
CA SER A 98 -69.08 -2.09 -7.83
C SER A 98 -68.22 -1.54 -6.71
N ALA A 99 -67.47 -2.44 -6.06
CA ALA A 99 -66.51 -2.06 -5.03
C ALA A 99 -65.69 -0.88 -5.53
N ALA A 100 -65.44 0.12 -4.68
CA ALA A 100 -64.58 1.22 -5.06
C ALA A 100 -63.19 0.65 -5.36
N HIS A 101 -62.82 0.60 -6.64
CA HIS A 101 -61.58 -0.02 -7.13
C HIS A 101 -60.34 0.84 -6.86
N ALA A 102 -60.46 1.90 -6.06
CA ALA A 102 -59.37 2.80 -5.70
C ALA A 102 -59.59 3.37 -4.29
N ALA A 103 -58.98 2.73 -3.30
CA ALA A 103 -59.02 3.11 -1.89
C ALA A 103 -57.82 2.52 -1.13
N SER A 104 -57.59 2.95 0.10
CA SER A 104 -56.83 2.14 1.07
C SER A 104 -57.70 1.01 1.61
N GLY A 105 -57.10 -0.15 1.89
CA GLY A 105 -57.81 -1.34 2.35
C GLY A 105 -56.99 -2.25 3.24
N THR A 106 -57.68 -3.00 4.10
CA THR A 106 -57.14 -4.07 4.94
C THR A 106 -57.75 -5.40 4.51
N TRP A 107 -56.92 -6.42 4.35
CA TRP A 107 -57.36 -7.79 4.08
C TRP A 107 -58.07 -8.34 5.31
N ASN A 108 -59.29 -8.85 5.13
CA ASN A 108 -60.25 -9.12 6.21
C ASN A 108 -60.71 -10.59 6.26
N VAL A 109 -59.96 -11.49 5.63
CA VAL A 109 -60.26 -12.93 5.60
C VAL A 109 -59.03 -13.77 5.94
N ASP A 110 -59.21 -14.75 6.83
CA ASP A 110 -58.22 -15.80 7.11
C ASP A 110 -58.37 -16.96 6.10
N ALA A 111 -58.12 -16.63 4.83
CA ALA A 111 -58.21 -17.57 3.71
C ALA A 111 -57.33 -17.09 2.55
N ASP A 112 -56.96 -18.03 1.67
CA ASP A 112 -56.35 -17.72 0.38
C ASP A 112 -57.36 -16.96 -0.50
N GLY A 113 -56.86 -16.10 -1.40
CA GLY A 113 -57.76 -15.42 -2.32
C GLY A 113 -57.09 -14.48 -3.32
N ASN A 114 -57.88 -14.07 -4.31
CA ASN A 114 -57.50 -13.08 -5.30
C ASN A 114 -57.58 -11.66 -4.73
N TRP A 115 -56.62 -10.81 -5.11
CA TRP A 115 -56.56 -9.40 -4.71
C TRP A 115 -57.78 -8.61 -5.22
N SER A 116 -58.29 -8.92 -6.42
CA SER A 116 -59.45 -8.24 -7.00
C SER A 116 -60.79 -8.52 -6.28
N ASN A 117 -60.86 -9.52 -5.40
CA ASN A 117 -62.10 -9.86 -4.71
C ASN A 117 -62.42 -8.83 -3.61
N GLY A 118 -63.32 -7.89 -3.89
CA GLY A 118 -63.75 -6.87 -2.93
C GLY A 118 -64.30 -7.39 -1.60
N ALA A 119 -64.80 -8.64 -1.54
CA ALA A 119 -65.25 -9.24 -0.28
C ALA A 119 -64.10 -9.57 0.69
N ASN A 120 -62.86 -9.66 0.19
CA ASN A 120 -61.68 -9.91 1.00
C ASN A 120 -61.09 -8.64 1.63
N TRP A 121 -61.63 -7.46 1.32
CA TRP A 121 -61.08 -6.16 1.73
C TRP A 121 -62.09 -5.31 2.53
N THR A 122 -61.59 -4.48 3.44
CA THR A 122 -62.36 -3.43 4.12
C THR A 122 -61.55 -2.14 4.23
N PRO A 123 -62.13 -0.94 3.99
CA PRO A 123 -63.48 -0.68 3.49
C PRO A 123 -63.64 -0.86 1.96
N GLY A 124 -62.53 -1.08 1.23
CA GLY A 124 -62.52 -1.29 -0.22
C GLY A 124 -61.21 -1.92 -0.69
N ILE A 125 -61.15 -2.31 -1.97
CA ILE A 125 -59.95 -2.95 -2.55
C ILE A 125 -58.78 -1.98 -2.49
N ALA A 126 -57.65 -2.43 -1.94
CA ALA A 126 -56.43 -1.63 -1.92
C ALA A 126 -55.80 -1.57 -3.32
N ASP A 127 -55.96 -0.45 -4.01
CA ASP A 127 -55.39 -0.19 -5.34
C ASP A 127 -55.35 1.32 -5.64
N GLY A 128 -54.34 1.74 -6.40
CA GLY A 128 -54.06 3.12 -6.79
C GLY A 128 -52.86 3.73 -6.06
N THR A 129 -52.28 4.76 -6.69
CA THR A 129 -51.16 5.54 -6.15
C THR A 129 -51.49 6.12 -4.78
N THR A 130 -50.50 6.21 -3.89
CA THR A 130 -50.59 6.73 -2.50
C THR A 130 -51.45 5.93 -1.51
N PHE A 131 -52.26 4.96 -1.96
CA PHE A 131 -53.10 4.16 -1.07
C PHE A 131 -52.32 3.06 -0.32
N THR A 132 -52.88 2.62 0.81
CA THR A 132 -52.30 1.61 1.69
C THR A 132 -53.04 0.29 1.60
N ALA A 133 -52.31 -0.81 1.39
CA ALA A 133 -52.77 -2.17 1.61
C ALA A 133 -52.23 -2.71 2.95
N ASN A 134 -53.10 -3.28 3.78
CA ASN A 134 -52.70 -3.98 5.00
C ASN A 134 -53.05 -5.48 4.89
N LEU A 135 -52.04 -6.32 4.69
CA LEU A 135 -52.10 -7.78 4.81
C LEU A 135 -51.68 -8.16 6.25
N THR A 136 -52.49 -7.75 7.22
CA THR A 136 -52.15 -7.83 8.66
C THR A 136 -53.27 -8.44 9.51
N PHE A 137 -54.05 -9.37 8.94
CA PHE A 137 -55.03 -10.17 9.66
C PHE A 137 -54.32 -11.31 10.42
N ASN A 138 -54.82 -11.68 11.61
CA ASN A 138 -54.26 -12.79 12.40
C ASN A 138 -54.59 -14.14 11.76
N LEU A 139 -53.58 -14.91 11.40
CA LEU A 139 -53.74 -16.09 10.56
C LEU A 139 -53.82 -17.38 11.39
N THR A 140 -54.69 -18.32 11.00
CA THR A 140 -54.69 -19.69 11.58
C THR A 140 -53.91 -20.72 10.75
N GLY A 141 -53.42 -20.33 9.57
CA GLY A 141 -52.54 -21.11 8.70
C GLY A 141 -51.83 -20.18 7.72
N ASP A 142 -50.75 -20.63 7.08
CA ASP A 142 -50.11 -19.86 6.00
C ASP A 142 -51.12 -19.52 4.89
N ARG A 143 -51.13 -18.26 4.41
CA ARG A 143 -52.09 -17.75 3.42
C ARG A 143 -51.44 -17.21 2.16
N VAL A 144 -52.08 -17.50 1.02
CA VAL A 144 -51.70 -16.99 -0.30
C VAL A 144 -52.67 -15.90 -0.77
N VAL A 145 -52.18 -14.68 -0.85
CA VAL A 145 -52.87 -13.58 -1.55
C VAL A 145 -52.35 -13.53 -2.98
N THR A 146 -53.22 -13.74 -3.96
CA THR A 146 -52.86 -13.78 -5.38
C THR A 146 -53.12 -12.43 -6.05
N LEU A 147 -52.09 -11.80 -6.62
CA LEU A 147 -52.26 -10.60 -7.45
C LEU A 147 -52.74 -11.03 -8.85
N ASP A 148 -54.05 -11.12 -9.03
CA ASP A 148 -54.67 -11.65 -10.24
C ASP A 148 -54.76 -10.63 -11.40
N SER A 149 -54.56 -9.34 -11.12
CA SER A 149 -54.33 -8.28 -12.10
C SER A 149 -53.27 -7.31 -11.59
N ALA A 150 -52.55 -6.60 -12.47
CA ALA A 150 -51.63 -5.54 -12.05
C ALA A 150 -52.33 -4.48 -11.16
N ARG A 151 -51.59 -3.92 -10.19
CA ARG A 151 -52.07 -2.93 -9.20
C ARG A 151 -50.99 -1.89 -8.89
N SER A 152 -51.40 -0.75 -8.36
CA SER A 152 -50.50 0.24 -7.77
C SER A 152 -50.81 0.46 -6.28
N LEU A 153 -49.80 0.77 -5.47
CA LEU A 153 -49.94 1.11 -4.05
C LEU A 153 -48.90 2.14 -3.61
N GLY A 154 -49.24 3.02 -2.67
CA GLY A 154 -48.26 3.81 -1.93
C GLY A 154 -47.57 3.00 -0.82
N VAL A 155 -48.31 2.18 -0.09
CA VAL A 155 -47.80 1.41 1.06
C VAL A 155 -48.38 0.00 1.08
N LEU A 156 -47.55 -1.01 1.34
CA LEU A 156 -47.96 -2.37 1.69
C LEU A 156 -47.40 -2.73 3.08
N ASN A 157 -48.28 -2.96 4.04
CA ASN A 157 -47.94 -3.55 5.33
C ASN A 157 -48.31 -5.05 5.30
N ILE A 158 -47.40 -5.93 5.74
CA ILE A 158 -47.58 -7.39 5.64
C ILE A 158 -47.10 -8.13 6.89
N GLY A 159 -47.83 -9.17 7.28
CA GLY A 159 -47.42 -10.13 8.30
C GLY A 159 -48.54 -10.49 9.28
N ASP A 160 -48.34 -11.59 9.98
CA ASP A 160 -49.27 -12.10 10.99
C ASP A 160 -49.11 -11.35 12.34
N THR A 161 -50.18 -11.27 13.13
CA THR A 161 -50.21 -10.46 14.36
C THR A 161 -49.79 -11.22 15.63
N ASP A 162 -49.72 -12.55 15.60
CA ASP A 162 -49.25 -13.38 16.72
C ASP A 162 -47.97 -14.20 16.42
N ALA A 163 -47.38 -14.02 15.22
CA ALA A 163 -46.18 -14.70 14.72
C ALA A 163 -46.30 -16.21 14.49
N THR A 164 -47.50 -16.76 14.36
CA THR A 164 -47.69 -18.20 14.15
C THR A 164 -47.61 -18.62 12.68
N ASN A 165 -48.05 -17.78 11.74
CA ASN A 165 -48.23 -18.11 10.32
C ASN A 165 -47.73 -16.99 9.38
N SER A 166 -47.63 -17.26 8.09
CA SER A 166 -47.05 -16.36 7.07
C SER A 166 -48.00 -16.00 5.94
N TYR A 167 -47.77 -14.82 5.34
CA TYR A 167 -48.38 -14.42 4.08
C TYR A 167 -47.41 -14.70 2.92
N MET A 168 -47.93 -15.32 1.85
CA MET A 168 -47.32 -15.27 0.53
C MET A 168 -48.14 -14.37 -0.40
N LEU A 169 -47.53 -13.30 -0.90
CA LEU A 169 -48.08 -12.50 -2.00
C LEU A 169 -47.58 -13.07 -3.33
N ALA A 170 -48.45 -13.83 -4.00
CA ALA A 170 -48.16 -14.48 -5.27
C ALA A 170 -48.65 -13.61 -6.45
N THR A 171 -47.74 -12.90 -7.13
CA THR A 171 -48.18 -12.00 -8.23
C THR A 171 -48.21 -12.64 -9.61
N GLY A 172 -47.61 -13.82 -9.78
CA GLY A 172 -47.55 -14.51 -11.07
C GLY A 172 -46.86 -13.63 -12.14
N ALA A 173 -47.58 -13.37 -13.23
CA ALA A 173 -47.11 -12.47 -14.30
C ALA A 173 -47.51 -11.00 -14.09
N ASN A 174 -48.33 -10.69 -13.07
CA ASN A 174 -48.77 -9.32 -12.79
C ASN A 174 -47.72 -8.55 -11.98
N THR A 175 -47.58 -7.26 -12.28
CA THR A 175 -46.69 -6.36 -11.54
C THR A 175 -47.44 -5.65 -10.42
N LEU A 176 -46.86 -5.61 -9.23
CA LEU A 176 -47.25 -4.66 -8.18
C LEU A 176 -46.36 -3.43 -8.27
N THR A 177 -46.96 -2.26 -8.52
CA THR A 177 -46.25 -1.00 -8.65
C THR A 177 -46.32 -0.20 -7.35
N PHE A 178 -45.17 0.06 -6.75
CA PHE A 178 -45.03 0.93 -5.59
C PHE A 178 -44.92 2.39 -6.04
N ASP A 179 -45.98 3.17 -5.89
CA ASP A 179 -46.10 4.57 -6.30
C ASP A 179 -46.83 5.37 -5.20
N ASN A 180 -46.09 6.25 -4.53
CA ASN A 180 -46.58 7.19 -3.53
C ASN A 180 -46.44 8.65 -4.02
N GLY A 181 -46.59 8.85 -5.34
CA GLY A 181 -46.45 10.13 -6.03
C GLY A 181 -45.00 10.63 -6.02
N SER A 182 -44.76 11.70 -5.26
CA SER A 182 -43.42 12.27 -5.03
C SER A 182 -42.82 11.87 -3.67
N SER A 183 -43.58 11.14 -2.85
CA SER A 183 -43.10 10.59 -1.57
C SER A 183 -42.55 9.19 -1.78
N ASP A 184 -41.76 8.70 -0.83
CA ASP A 184 -41.30 7.32 -0.83
C ASP A 184 -42.49 6.36 -0.63
N ALA A 185 -42.60 5.39 -1.52
CA ALA A 185 -43.47 4.24 -1.35
C ALA A 185 -42.84 3.24 -0.37
N GLN A 186 -43.66 2.37 0.24
CA GLN A 186 -43.21 1.50 1.33
C GLN A 186 -43.69 0.05 1.21
N LEU A 187 -42.79 -0.87 1.54
CA LEU A 187 -43.10 -2.26 1.85
C LEU A 187 -42.60 -2.55 3.27
N ASN A 188 -43.53 -2.78 4.22
CA ASN A 188 -43.21 -2.95 5.63
C ASN A 188 -43.67 -4.33 6.11
N GLN A 189 -42.72 -5.15 6.55
CA GLN A 189 -43.05 -6.36 7.31
C GLN A 189 -43.17 -6.01 8.81
N ILE A 190 -44.32 -6.31 9.41
CA ILE A 190 -44.64 -5.96 10.80
C ILE A 190 -43.84 -6.78 11.82
N SER A 191 -43.67 -6.26 13.04
CA SER A 191 -42.80 -6.84 14.08
C SER A 191 -43.17 -8.25 14.54
N THR A 192 -44.40 -8.68 14.29
CA THR A 192 -44.95 -10.00 14.63
C THR A 192 -44.96 -10.95 13.44
N ALA A 193 -44.40 -10.60 12.28
CA ALA A 193 -44.50 -11.46 11.10
C ALA A 193 -43.63 -12.73 11.21
N ASN A 194 -44.21 -13.88 10.87
CA ASN A 194 -43.51 -15.17 10.75
C ASN A 194 -42.64 -15.30 9.47
N GLY A 195 -42.40 -14.20 8.76
CA GLY A 195 -41.61 -14.16 7.52
C GLY A 195 -42.47 -14.32 6.27
N ALA A 196 -42.83 -13.20 5.64
CA ALA A 196 -43.63 -13.16 4.43
C ALA A 196 -42.79 -13.41 3.16
N THR A 197 -43.43 -13.89 2.11
CA THR A 197 -42.82 -14.10 0.79
C THR A 197 -43.56 -13.31 -0.29
N ILE A 198 -42.84 -12.61 -1.16
CA ILE A 198 -43.38 -11.96 -2.35
C ILE A 198 -42.74 -12.60 -3.58
N SER A 199 -43.54 -13.25 -4.43
CA SER A 199 -43.04 -14.20 -5.43
C SER A 199 -43.14 -13.77 -6.91
N GLY A 200 -43.60 -12.55 -7.20
CA GLY A 200 -43.63 -12.03 -8.57
C GLY A 200 -43.47 -10.51 -8.68
N LEU A 201 -43.32 -10.03 -9.92
CA LEU A 201 -42.71 -8.75 -10.30
C LEU A 201 -43.14 -7.52 -9.47
N LEU A 202 -42.14 -6.76 -9.03
CA LEU A 202 -42.32 -5.46 -8.39
C LEU A 202 -41.78 -4.35 -9.30
N ALA A 203 -42.45 -3.21 -9.31
CA ALA A 203 -41.96 -1.98 -9.94
C ALA A 203 -41.98 -0.82 -8.94
N ILE A 204 -41.03 0.12 -9.08
CA ILE A 204 -41.06 1.42 -8.42
C ILE A 204 -41.62 2.43 -9.43
N GLY A 205 -42.77 3.04 -9.11
CA GLY A 205 -43.48 4.00 -9.94
C GLY A 205 -43.60 5.38 -9.30
N GLY A 206 -44.25 6.29 -10.02
CA GLY A 206 -44.27 7.70 -9.66
C GLY A 206 -42.89 8.36 -9.87
N ASN A 207 -42.61 9.40 -9.09
CA ASN A 207 -41.30 10.05 -9.03
C ASN A 207 -40.60 9.81 -7.67
N GLY A 208 -41.15 8.93 -6.84
CA GLY A 208 -40.67 8.61 -5.49
C GLY A 208 -39.60 7.52 -5.46
N ASN A 209 -39.19 7.15 -4.25
CA ASN A 209 -38.34 5.98 -4.00
C ASN A 209 -39.18 4.81 -3.44
N LEU A 210 -38.56 3.63 -3.26
CA LEU A 210 -39.16 2.52 -2.50
C LEU A 210 -38.33 2.22 -1.26
N THR A 211 -38.95 2.29 -0.08
CA THR A 211 -38.37 1.82 1.18
C THR A 211 -38.94 0.46 1.57
N ILE A 212 -38.08 -0.54 1.73
CA ILE A 212 -38.40 -1.88 2.21
C ILE A 212 -37.90 -2.04 3.64
N SER A 213 -38.82 -2.27 4.57
CA SER A 213 -38.56 -2.38 6.01
C SER A 213 -38.91 -3.79 6.51
N ASN A 214 -38.03 -4.38 7.31
CA ASN A 214 -38.36 -5.55 8.11
C ASN A 214 -38.12 -5.26 9.59
N ALA A 215 -39.16 -5.31 10.41
CA ALA A 215 -39.12 -4.96 11.82
C ALA A 215 -38.29 -5.94 12.67
N ALA A 216 -37.75 -5.47 13.80
CA ALA A 216 -36.66 -6.14 14.53
C ALA A 216 -36.99 -7.57 15.01
N SER A 217 -38.23 -7.83 15.44
CA SER A 217 -38.65 -9.13 15.98
C SER A 217 -39.25 -10.08 14.95
N ALA A 218 -39.40 -9.65 13.69
CA ALA A 218 -39.98 -10.47 12.63
C ALA A 218 -38.94 -11.45 12.03
N LYS A 219 -39.41 -12.52 11.39
CA LYS A 219 -38.51 -13.43 10.63
C LYS A 219 -38.11 -12.82 9.28
N THR A 220 -37.34 -13.53 8.47
CA THR A 220 -36.87 -13.04 7.16
C THR A 220 -38.02 -12.70 6.21
N LEU A 221 -38.01 -11.48 5.67
CA LEU A 221 -38.84 -11.10 4.51
C LEU A 221 -38.16 -11.61 3.23
N THR A 222 -38.87 -12.37 2.40
CA THR A 222 -38.32 -12.96 1.16
C THR A 222 -38.94 -12.35 -0.08
N LEU A 223 -38.11 -11.75 -0.94
CA LEU A 223 -38.49 -11.14 -2.20
C LEU A 223 -37.94 -11.99 -3.35
N SER A 224 -38.67 -13.02 -3.76
CA SER A 224 -38.28 -13.86 -4.92
C SER A 224 -38.49 -13.12 -6.26
N ALA A 225 -39.27 -12.03 -6.22
CA ALA A 225 -39.54 -11.12 -7.31
C ALA A 225 -38.32 -10.32 -7.78
N GLY A 226 -38.24 -10.01 -9.08
CA GLY A 226 -37.41 -8.92 -9.59
C GLY A 226 -38.03 -7.55 -9.27
N ILE A 227 -37.18 -6.53 -9.18
CA ILE A 227 -37.57 -5.14 -8.89
C ILE A 227 -37.07 -4.24 -10.04
N THR A 228 -37.98 -3.49 -10.66
CA THR A 228 -37.64 -2.60 -11.79
C THR A 228 -38.08 -1.15 -11.57
N SER A 229 -37.50 -0.22 -12.33
CA SER A 229 -37.96 1.17 -12.39
C SER A 229 -39.04 1.32 -13.48
N ALA A 230 -40.15 2.00 -13.18
CA ALA A 230 -41.15 2.38 -14.18
C ALA A 230 -40.87 3.74 -14.82
N LEU A 231 -39.82 4.46 -14.40
CA LEU A 231 -39.45 5.76 -14.98
C LEU A 231 -38.93 5.63 -16.42
N THR A 232 -39.19 6.68 -17.21
CA THR A 232 -38.63 6.90 -18.56
C THR A 232 -37.30 7.64 -18.57
N GLY A 233 -36.78 8.01 -17.39
CA GLY A 233 -35.50 8.68 -17.20
C GLY A 233 -35.32 9.15 -15.75
N GLY A 234 -34.09 9.42 -15.34
CA GLY A 234 -33.74 9.74 -13.95
C GLY A 234 -33.38 8.50 -13.12
N THR A 235 -33.31 8.64 -11.80
CA THR A 235 -32.90 7.59 -10.87
C THR A 235 -33.85 7.51 -9.68
N GLN A 236 -34.37 6.32 -9.38
CA GLN A 236 -35.11 6.04 -8.15
C GLN A 236 -34.20 5.29 -7.18
N THR A 237 -34.37 5.51 -5.88
CA THR A 237 -33.64 4.77 -4.84
C THR A 237 -34.47 3.57 -4.38
N LEU A 238 -33.85 2.40 -4.30
CA LEU A 238 -34.36 1.25 -3.56
C LEU A 238 -33.65 1.21 -2.20
N THR A 239 -34.37 1.54 -1.14
CA THR A 239 -33.85 1.62 0.23
C THR A 239 -34.27 0.39 1.02
N PHE A 240 -33.33 -0.43 1.46
CA PHE A 240 -33.59 -1.42 2.51
C PHE A 240 -33.34 -0.75 3.86
N ASN A 241 -34.39 -0.55 4.67
CA ASN A 241 -34.34 0.01 6.02
C ASN A 241 -34.76 -1.05 7.05
N ASN A 242 -34.07 -2.18 7.02
CA ASN A 242 -34.45 -3.37 7.76
C ASN A 242 -33.66 -3.51 9.07
N ALA A 243 -34.37 -3.87 10.14
CA ALA A 243 -33.82 -4.23 11.44
C ALA A 243 -33.59 -5.74 11.56
N ASN A 244 -34.42 -6.56 10.92
CA ASN A 244 -34.20 -8.01 10.74
C ASN A 244 -33.93 -8.35 9.26
N ALA A 245 -33.69 -9.62 8.91
CA ALA A 245 -33.19 -10.04 7.61
C ALA A 245 -34.16 -9.79 6.44
N VAL A 246 -33.63 -9.39 5.29
CA VAL A 246 -34.36 -9.38 4.00
C VAL A 246 -33.56 -10.18 2.98
N SER A 247 -34.21 -11.11 2.28
CA SER A 247 -33.59 -11.90 1.21
C SER A 247 -34.18 -11.50 -0.15
N VAL A 248 -33.33 -11.19 -1.13
CA VAL A 248 -33.72 -10.78 -2.48
C VAL A 248 -33.27 -11.86 -3.47
N GLY A 249 -34.24 -12.64 -3.92
CA GLY A 249 -34.11 -13.75 -4.87
C GLY A 249 -34.11 -13.30 -6.34
N GLY A 250 -34.86 -12.26 -6.67
CA GLY A 250 -34.96 -11.76 -8.04
C GLY A 250 -33.94 -10.67 -8.41
N ILE A 251 -33.86 -10.37 -9.70
CA ILE A 251 -32.95 -9.34 -10.25
C ILE A 251 -33.53 -7.95 -9.97
N ILE A 252 -32.75 -7.08 -9.34
CA ILE A 252 -32.95 -5.63 -9.32
C ILE A 252 -32.35 -5.07 -10.61
N ALA A 253 -33.16 -4.38 -11.42
CA ALA A 253 -32.77 -3.89 -12.74
C ALA A 253 -33.29 -2.47 -13.01
N ASP A 254 -32.59 -1.75 -13.89
CA ASP A 254 -33.11 -0.52 -14.47
C ASP A 254 -34.39 -0.77 -15.28
N GLY A 255 -35.20 0.27 -15.45
CA GLY A 255 -36.40 0.24 -16.27
C GLY A 255 -36.07 0.21 -17.76
N SER A 256 -36.77 -0.64 -18.51
CA SER A 256 -36.63 -0.75 -19.98
C SER A 256 -36.85 0.57 -20.74
N SER A 257 -37.50 1.54 -20.10
CA SER A 257 -37.78 2.87 -20.63
C SER A 257 -36.71 3.93 -20.35
N GLY A 258 -35.63 3.60 -19.60
CA GLY A 258 -34.48 4.48 -19.35
C GLY A 258 -34.34 5.02 -17.92
N GLY A 259 -35.28 4.75 -17.01
CA GLY A 259 -35.14 5.07 -15.59
C GLY A 259 -34.21 4.09 -14.87
N THR A 260 -33.30 4.60 -14.03
CA THR A 260 -32.29 3.78 -13.33
C THR A 260 -32.66 3.52 -11.87
N ILE A 261 -32.08 2.47 -11.26
CA ILE A 261 -32.15 2.22 -9.81
C ILE A 261 -30.79 2.46 -9.16
N ALA A 262 -30.79 3.19 -8.04
CA ALA A 262 -29.70 3.19 -7.06
C ALA A 262 -30.11 2.38 -5.82
N LEU A 263 -29.16 1.68 -5.20
CA LEU A 263 -29.40 0.83 -4.02
C LEU A 263 -28.93 1.55 -2.76
N THR A 264 -29.74 1.58 -1.70
CA THR A 264 -29.34 2.05 -0.37
C THR A 264 -29.63 0.99 0.68
N LYS A 265 -28.60 0.59 1.46
CA LYS A 265 -28.75 -0.22 2.67
C LYS A 265 -28.64 0.67 3.90
N THR A 266 -29.70 0.71 4.69
CA THR A 266 -29.80 1.39 5.98
C THR A 266 -30.51 0.48 6.99
N GLY A 267 -30.59 0.87 8.27
CA GLY A 267 -31.03 -0.02 9.35
C GLY A 267 -30.01 -1.12 9.70
N ALA A 268 -30.14 -1.72 10.88
CA ALA A 268 -29.11 -2.59 11.45
C ALA A 268 -29.07 -4.03 10.89
N GLY A 269 -30.15 -4.51 10.26
CA GLY A 269 -30.28 -5.88 9.78
C GLY A 269 -29.45 -6.20 8.52
N THR A 270 -29.49 -7.47 8.11
CA THR A 270 -28.83 -7.96 6.90
C THR A 270 -29.78 -7.95 5.70
N THR A 271 -29.37 -7.41 4.56
CA THR A 271 -30.02 -7.65 3.27
C THR A 271 -29.14 -8.57 2.44
N THR A 272 -29.66 -9.71 2.01
CA THR A 272 -28.94 -10.68 1.19
C THR A 272 -29.41 -10.61 -0.26
N LEU A 273 -28.50 -10.34 -1.19
CA LEU A 273 -28.76 -10.40 -2.63
C LEU A 273 -28.26 -11.74 -3.18
N THR A 274 -29.15 -12.51 -3.81
CA THR A 274 -28.79 -13.82 -4.37
C THR A 274 -28.77 -13.84 -5.90
N ALA A 275 -29.52 -12.99 -6.60
CA ALA A 275 -29.39 -12.82 -8.05
C ALA A 275 -28.27 -11.83 -8.44
N ALA A 276 -27.72 -11.98 -9.65
CA ALA A 276 -26.83 -10.99 -10.24
C ALA A 276 -27.66 -9.78 -10.71
N ASN A 277 -27.47 -8.63 -10.08
CA ASN A 277 -28.29 -7.44 -10.32
C ASN A 277 -27.73 -6.59 -11.47
N THR A 278 -28.63 -5.91 -12.19
CA THR A 278 -28.30 -5.18 -13.44
C THR A 278 -28.72 -3.71 -13.41
N TYR A 279 -29.03 -3.16 -12.23
CA TYR A 279 -29.20 -1.72 -12.06
C TYR A 279 -27.88 -0.98 -12.29
N THR A 280 -27.90 0.25 -12.82
CA THR A 280 -26.66 1.02 -13.09
C THR A 280 -26.32 2.09 -12.06
N GLY A 281 -27.24 2.41 -11.15
CA GLY A 281 -26.97 3.37 -10.06
C GLY A 281 -25.99 2.85 -9.01
N SER A 282 -25.47 3.76 -8.19
CA SER A 282 -24.57 3.44 -7.08
C SER A 282 -25.23 2.56 -6.01
N THR A 283 -24.40 1.83 -5.28
CA THR A 283 -24.79 1.09 -4.07
C THR A 283 -24.26 1.81 -2.84
N THR A 284 -25.13 2.29 -1.97
CA THR A 284 -24.79 3.02 -0.74
C THR A 284 -25.07 2.16 0.49
N ILE A 285 -24.11 2.06 1.41
CA ILE A 285 -24.27 1.42 2.72
C ILE A 285 -24.14 2.50 3.81
N ASN A 286 -25.26 2.74 4.50
CA ASN A 286 -25.37 3.64 5.65
C ASN A 286 -25.27 2.90 6.99
N GLN A 287 -25.73 1.65 7.07
CA GLN A 287 -25.58 0.78 8.24
C GLN A 287 -26.08 -0.66 7.98
N GLY A 288 -25.72 -1.57 8.90
CA GLY A 288 -26.01 -3.00 8.80
C GLY A 288 -25.20 -3.68 7.70
N THR A 289 -25.66 -4.87 7.28
CA THR A 289 -24.93 -5.71 6.32
C THR A 289 -25.65 -5.82 4.99
N LEU A 290 -24.92 -5.65 3.89
CA LEU A 290 -25.30 -6.08 2.56
C LEU A 290 -24.51 -7.34 2.22
N ALA A 291 -25.17 -8.48 2.11
CA ALA A 291 -24.55 -9.79 1.89
C ALA A 291 -24.79 -10.32 0.47
N LEU A 292 -23.77 -10.91 -0.16
CA LEU A 292 -23.81 -11.40 -1.54
C LEU A 292 -23.79 -12.95 -1.54
N GLY A 293 -24.98 -13.55 -1.52
CA GLY A 293 -25.15 -14.97 -1.12
C GLY A 293 -25.26 -16.01 -2.25
N GLY A 294 -25.34 -15.60 -3.52
CA GLY A 294 -25.72 -16.49 -4.63
C GLY A 294 -24.65 -16.78 -5.69
N GLY A 295 -23.40 -16.38 -5.47
CA GLY A 295 -22.30 -16.48 -6.45
C GLY A 295 -21.67 -15.12 -6.77
N ASP A 296 -20.79 -15.09 -7.78
CA ASP A 296 -20.03 -13.89 -8.18
C ASP A 296 -20.90 -12.71 -8.65
N ASN A 297 -20.37 -11.49 -8.51
CA ASN A 297 -20.88 -10.23 -9.06
C ASN A 297 -22.39 -10.03 -8.84
N ARG A 298 -22.82 -10.08 -7.57
CA ARG A 298 -24.21 -9.77 -7.19
C ARG A 298 -24.54 -8.28 -7.31
N LEU A 299 -23.56 -7.40 -7.12
CA LEU A 299 -23.66 -5.96 -7.40
C LEU A 299 -23.17 -5.67 -8.84
N ALA A 300 -23.67 -4.60 -9.44
CA ALA A 300 -23.28 -4.16 -10.77
C ALA A 300 -21.77 -3.85 -10.86
N THR A 301 -21.07 -4.49 -11.81
CA THR A 301 -19.60 -4.44 -11.90
C THR A 301 -19.04 -3.10 -12.33
N THR A 302 -19.84 -2.30 -13.05
CA THR A 302 -19.55 -0.90 -13.40
C THR A 302 -19.97 0.08 -12.29
N GLY A 303 -20.66 -0.39 -11.26
CA GLY A 303 -21.18 0.42 -10.17
C GLY A 303 -20.11 0.96 -9.23
N THR A 304 -20.50 2.00 -8.48
CA THR A 304 -19.72 2.51 -7.34
C THR A 304 -20.36 2.02 -6.04
N LEU A 305 -19.54 1.49 -5.14
CA LEU A 305 -19.92 1.24 -3.75
C LEU A 305 -19.57 2.48 -2.91
N ILE A 306 -20.51 2.93 -2.10
CA ILE A 306 -20.39 4.11 -1.24
C ILE A 306 -20.66 3.68 0.20
N PHE A 307 -19.71 3.90 1.12
CA PHE A 307 -20.00 3.88 2.55
C PHE A 307 -20.22 5.31 3.03
N ASN A 308 -21.40 5.56 3.59
CA ASN A 308 -21.88 6.92 3.90
C ASN A 308 -22.28 7.11 5.38
N GLY A 309 -22.39 6.02 6.15
CA GLY A 309 -22.65 6.07 7.59
C GLY A 309 -21.40 5.95 8.46
N SER A 310 -21.61 5.85 9.77
CA SER A 310 -20.54 5.61 10.78
C SER A 310 -20.11 4.14 10.84
N SER A 311 -20.97 3.22 10.42
CA SER A 311 -20.64 1.80 10.28
C SER A 311 -21.41 1.21 9.10
N GLY A 312 -20.92 0.11 8.55
CA GLY A 312 -21.60 -0.60 7.46
C GLY A 312 -20.73 -1.74 6.94
N THR A 313 -21.37 -2.83 6.52
CA THR A 313 -20.67 -4.05 6.10
C THR A 313 -21.10 -4.46 4.69
N LEU A 314 -20.13 -4.66 3.80
CA LEU A 314 -20.31 -5.52 2.63
C LEU A 314 -19.76 -6.91 2.97
N ASP A 315 -20.58 -7.93 2.84
CA ASP A 315 -20.16 -9.33 2.94
C ASP A 315 -20.24 -9.97 1.56
N VAL A 316 -19.07 -10.28 0.96
CA VAL A 316 -18.99 -10.95 -0.35
C VAL A 316 -19.07 -12.49 -0.22
N GLY A 317 -19.11 -13.02 1.00
CA GLY A 317 -19.06 -14.46 1.26
C GLY A 317 -17.80 -15.12 0.67
N ALA A 318 -17.98 -16.28 0.05
CA ALA A 318 -16.93 -16.99 -0.67
C ALA A 318 -16.83 -16.61 -2.17
N ASN A 319 -17.43 -15.49 -2.57
CA ASN A 319 -17.62 -15.11 -3.98
C ASN A 319 -16.70 -13.97 -4.41
N ASN A 320 -16.57 -13.75 -5.71
CA ASN A 320 -15.87 -12.61 -6.29
C ASN A 320 -16.85 -11.46 -6.60
N GLN A 321 -16.53 -10.25 -6.17
CA GLN A 321 -17.22 -9.02 -6.60
C GLN A 321 -16.23 -8.06 -7.25
N SER A 322 -16.54 -7.63 -8.47
CA SER A 322 -15.83 -6.53 -9.15
C SER A 322 -16.64 -5.24 -9.04
N LEU A 323 -15.99 -4.09 -8.90
CA LEU A 323 -16.61 -2.77 -8.90
C LEU A 323 -15.73 -1.76 -9.66
N SER A 324 -16.36 -0.70 -10.17
CA SER A 324 -15.62 0.43 -10.74
C SER A 324 -14.92 1.24 -9.65
N ASN A 325 -15.60 1.49 -8.52
CA ASN A 325 -15.05 2.33 -7.46
C ASN A 325 -15.58 2.00 -6.06
N LEU A 326 -14.81 2.39 -5.04
CA LEU A 326 -15.15 2.41 -3.62
C LEU A 326 -14.98 3.85 -3.11
N VAL A 327 -16.04 4.42 -2.55
CA VAL A 327 -16.10 5.79 -2.03
C VAL A 327 -16.48 5.78 -0.55
N LEU A 328 -15.83 6.63 0.25
CA LEU A 328 -16.18 6.88 1.64
C LEU A 328 -16.69 8.33 1.77
N SER A 329 -18.00 8.51 1.89
CA SER A 329 -18.65 9.83 1.91
C SER A 329 -19.11 10.28 3.30
N SER A 330 -18.79 9.52 4.35
CA SER A 330 -19.20 9.84 5.71
C SER A 330 -18.56 11.16 6.20
N THR A 331 -19.40 12.05 6.71
CA THR A 331 -18.99 13.30 7.36
C THR A 331 -18.73 13.14 8.86
N ALA A 332 -18.88 11.92 9.38
CA ALA A 332 -18.59 11.52 10.75
C ALA A 332 -17.49 10.45 10.76
N THR A 333 -16.86 10.22 11.92
CA THR A 333 -15.91 9.11 12.09
C THR A 333 -16.60 7.78 11.76
N SER A 334 -15.97 6.97 10.90
CA SER A 334 -16.57 5.80 10.28
C SER A 334 -15.64 4.58 10.27
N THR A 335 -16.23 3.39 10.39
CA THR A 335 -15.58 2.11 10.11
C THR A 335 -16.41 1.32 9.11
N SER A 336 -15.90 1.19 7.90
CA SER A 336 -16.51 0.43 6.81
C SER A 336 -15.87 -0.95 6.76
N THR A 337 -16.67 -2.00 6.87
CA THR A 337 -16.19 -3.39 6.87
C THR A 337 -16.47 -4.03 5.52
N ILE A 338 -15.47 -4.72 4.97
CA ILE A 338 -15.62 -5.60 3.81
C ILE A 338 -15.10 -6.98 4.20
N THR A 339 -15.95 -7.98 4.18
CA THR A 339 -15.64 -9.33 4.68
C THR A 339 -16.01 -10.40 3.65
N GLY A 340 -15.41 -11.59 3.77
CA GLY A 340 -15.69 -12.72 2.90
C GLY A 340 -14.59 -13.78 2.95
N THR A 341 -14.80 -14.84 3.73
CA THR A 341 -13.90 -16.00 3.78
C THR A 341 -13.98 -16.77 2.46
N GLY A 342 -12.86 -16.88 1.75
CA GLY A 342 -12.76 -17.37 0.37
C GLY A 342 -13.04 -16.31 -0.70
N GLY A 343 -13.67 -15.19 -0.34
CA GLY A 343 -14.12 -14.17 -1.29
C GLY A 343 -13.05 -13.19 -1.76
N THR A 344 -13.36 -12.50 -2.86
CA THR A 344 -12.49 -11.52 -3.51
C THR A 344 -13.24 -10.22 -3.81
N LEU A 345 -12.66 -9.08 -3.44
CA LEU A 345 -13.08 -7.77 -3.97
C LEU A 345 -12.06 -7.27 -4.99
N SER A 346 -12.53 -6.82 -6.16
CA SER A 346 -11.69 -6.22 -7.20
C SER A 346 -12.18 -4.82 -7.59
N LEU A 347 -11.30 -3.82 -7.57
CA LEU A 347 -11.55 -2.45 -8.02
C LEU A 347 -10.79 -2.17 -9.32
N THR A 348 -11.46 -1.64 -10.34
CA THR A 348 -10.92 -1.51 -11.71
C THR A 348 -10.96 -0.09 -12.30
N GLY A 349 -11.76 0.82 -11.72
CA GLY A 349 -12.05 2.13 -12.30
C GLY A 349 -11.24 3.27 -11.69
N ALA A 350 -11.73 3.89 -10.62
CA ALA A 350 -11.25 5.22 -10.20
C ALA A 350 -10.07 5.18 -9.20
N ALA A 351 -9.55 6.38 -8.88
CA ALA A 351 -8.62 6.57 -7.76
C ALA A 351 -9.30 6.19 -6.43
N LEU A 352 -8.57 5.47 -5.57
CA LEU A 352 -9.07 5.04 -4.25
C LEU A 352 -8.63 6.06 -3.18
N GLN A 353 -9.59 6.51 -2.38
CA GLN A 353 -9.35 7.40 -1.25
C GLN A 353 -9.90 6.79 0.04
N ILE A 354 -9.05 6.69 1.06
CA ILE A 354 -9.42 6.23 2.41
C ILE A 354 -9.00 7.30 3.42
N GLY A 355 -9.97 8.01 3.99
CA GLY A 355 -9.75 9.22 4.80
C GLY A 355 -10.68 10.35 4.36
N SER A 356 -10.98 11.31 5.23
CA SER A 356 -11.99 12.34 4.95
C SER A 356 -11.39 13.63 4.38
N THR A 357 -12.18 14.36 3.59
CA THR A 357 -11.96 15.79 3.25
C THR A 357 -12.54 16.75 4.31
N THR A 358 -13.04 16.22 5.43
CA THR A 358 -13.63 16.96 6.55
C THR A 358 -12.72 16.86 7.78
N SER A 359 -12.53 17.99 8.48
CA SER A 359 -11.65 18.06 9.65
C SER A 359 -12.15 17.24 10.84
N ASN A 360 -11.20 16.61 11.52
CA ASN A 360 -11.36 15.80 12.73
C ASN A 360 -12.18 14.51 12.52
N ILE A 361 -12.22 14.01 11.29
CA ILE A 361 -12.92 12.77 10.91
C ILE A 361 -11.92 11.65 10.65
N ASN A 362 -12.13 10.50 11.29
CA ASN A 362 -11.36 9.29 11.04
C ASN A 362 -12.19 8.35 10.17
N GLN A 363 -11.68 7.92 9.01
CA GLN A 363 -12.34 6.90 8.18
C GLN A 363 -11.47 5.64 8.12
N THR A 364 -12.04 4.52 8.56
CA THR A 364 -11.40 3.20 8.54
C THR A 364 -12.09 2.32 7.49
N VAL A 365 -11.29 1.62 6.69
CA VAL A 365 -11.75 0.48 5.87
C VAL A 365 -11.08 -0.77 6.41
N ASP A 366 -11.87 -1.70 6.91
CA ASP A 366 -11.40 -2.99 7.41
C ASP A 366 -11.73 -4.11 6.43
N MET A 367 -10.69 -4.70 5.85
CA MET A 367 -10.76 -5.88 4.98
C MET A 367 -10.14 -7.13 5.61
N SER A 368 -9.81 -7.14 6.90
CA SER A 368 -9.14 -8.28 7.56
C SER A 368 -9.92 -9.60 7.47
N GLY A 369 -11.26 -9.52 7.40
CA GLY A 369 -12.15 -10.67 7.17
C GLY A 369 -12.30 -11.10 5.70
N LEU A 370 -11.67 -10.40 4.76
CA LEU A 370 -11.69 -10.72 3.32
C LEU A 370 -10.45 -11.52 2.93
N SER A 371 -10.64 -12.55 2.09
CA SER A 371 -9.51 -13.38 1.66
C SER A 371 -8.64 -12.72 0.60
N ASN A 372 -9.23 -12.07 -0.43
CA ASN A 372 -8.48 -11.43 -1.50
C ASN A 372 -8.96 -10.00 -1.79
N PHE A 373 -8.04 -9.06 -1.97
CA PHE A 373 -8.33 -7.72 -2.50
C PHE A 373 -7.42 -7.39 -3.69
N ASN A 374 -8.03 -6.91 -4.78
CA ASN A 374 -7.32 -6.45 -5.97
C ASN A 374 -7.65 -4.98 -6.28
N TYR A 375 -6.63 -4.14 -6.45
CA TYR A 375 -6.76 -2.84 -7.12
C TYR A 375 -6.01 -2.90 -8.44
N SER A 376 -6.73 -2.72 -9.56
CA SER A 376 -6.21 -2.91 -10.91
C SER A 376 -6.48 -1.69 -11.79
N ASN A 377 -5.84 -0.57 -11.47
CA ASN A 377 -5.77 0.58 -12.37
C ASN A 377 -4.34 1.17 -12.35
N ALA A 378 -3.54 0.81 -13.35
CA ALA A 378 -2.15 1.26 -13.48
C ALA A 378 -1.98 2.79 -13.67
N SER A 379 -3.03 3.53 -14.05
CA SER A 379 -3.03 5.01 -14.07
C SER A 379 -3.64 5.64 -12.81
N GLY A 380 -4.28 4.81 -11.98
CA GLY A 380 -4.98 5.22 -10.76
C GLY A 380 -4.03 5.59 -9.63
N THR A 381 -4.53 6.42 -8.73
CA THR A 381 -3.82 6.79 -7.49
C THR A 381 -4.56 6.21 -6.30
N ILE A 382 -3.81 5.70 -5.33
CA ILE A 382 -4.34 5.32 -4.02
C ILE A 382 -3.85 6.35 -3.02
N ASN A 383 -4.76 6.90 -2.22
CA ASN A 383 -4.45 7.80 -1.12
C ASN A 383 -5.10 7.28 0.18
N VAL A 384 -4.29 7.12 1.22
CA VAL A 384 -4.73 6.73 2.57
C VAL A 384 -4.30 7.81 3.55
N GLY A 385 -5.26 8.39 4.24
CA GLY A 385 -5.12 9.57 5.07
C GLY A 385 -5.90 10.77 4.52
N ALA A 386 -5.75 11.90 5.21
CA ALA A 386 -6.41 13.15 4.86
C ALA A 386 -6.10 13.67 3.45
N ILE A 387 -7.10 14.28 2.81
CA ILE A 387 -6.93 15.16 1.64
C ILE A 387 -7.29 16.60 2.04
N GLY A 388 -6.54 17.58 1.53
CA GLY A 388 -6.90 18.98 1.68
C GLY A 388 -6.66 19.50 3.10
N THR A 389 -7.22 20.66 3.43
CA THR A 389 -6.79 21.48 4.58
C THR A 389 -7.29 20.97 5.94
N THR A 390 -7.44 19.65 6.10
CA THR A 390 -8.24 19.05 7.17
C THR A 390 -7.45 18.03 8.01
N ASN A 391 -7.65 18.08 9.33
CA ASN A 391 -7.06 17.13 10.28
C ASN A 391 -7.83 15.81 10.25
N SER A 392 -7.60 14.92 9.30
CA SER A 392 -8.29 13.63 9.24
C SER A 392 -7.33 12.44 9.27
N VAL A 393 -7.87 11.29 9.72
CA VAL A 393 -7.16 10.02 9.74
C VAL A 393 -7.79 9.10 8.71
N GLY A 394 -6.97 8.44 7.91
CA GLY A 394 -7.39 7.34 7.04
C GLY A 394 -6.67 6.07 7.45
N THR A 395 -7.42 5.01 7.75
CA THR A 395 -6.88 3.71 8.13
C THR A 395 -7.37 2.65 7.16
N TRP A 396 -6.47 1.85 6.60
CA TRP A 396 -6.81 0.74 5.71
C TRP A 396 -6.19 -0.56 6.21
N THR A 397 -7.02 -1.48 6.68
CA THR A 397 -6.62 -2.86 6.99
C THR A 397 -6.88 -3.70 5.75
N LEU A 398 -5.82 -4.28 5.17
CA LEU A 398 -5.88 -5.04 3.93
C LEU A 398 -6.44 -6.47 4.09
N ALA A 399 -6.88 -7.05 2.97
CA ALA A 399 -7.29 -8.44 2.90
C ALA A 399 -6.10 -9.41 3.07
N GLY A 400 -6.39 -10.67 3.41
CA GLY A 400 -5.37 -11.70 3.63
C GLY A 400 -4.34 -11.81 2.50
N THR A 401 -4.81 -11.80 1.25
CA THR A 401 -3.98 -11.59 0.06
C THR A 401 -4.38 -10.28 -0.61
N THR A 402 -3.42 -9.41 -0.90
CA THR A 402 -3.67 -8.14 -1.60
C THR A 402 -2.73 -7.94 -2.79
N VAL A 403 -3.30 -7.56 -3.95
CA VAL A 403 -2.56 -7.11 -5.13
C VAL A 403 -2.99 -5.69 -5.51
N ILE A 404 -2.05 -4.77 -5.52
CA ILE A 404 -2.24 -3.37 -5.94
C ILE A 404 -1.40 -3.13 -7.19
N THR A 405 -2.02 -2.62 -8.25
CA THR A 405 -1.36 -2.04 -9.41
C THR A 405 -1.90 -0.63 -9.64
N ALA A 406 -1.07 0.38 -9.37
CA ALA A 406 -1.44 1.80 -9.31
C ALA A 406 -0.28 2.70 -9.72
N ALA A 407 -0.52 3.85 -10.35
CA ALA A 407 0.54 4.81 -10.69
C ALA A 407 1.27 5.34 -9.43
N SER A 408 0.52 5.53 -8.35
CA SER A 408 1.06 5.89 -7.04
C SER A 408 0.25 5.34 -5.89
N VAL A 409 0.95 5.03 -4.79
CA VAL A 409 0.37 4.74 -3.47
C VAL A 409 0.88 5.77 -2.47
N GLY A 410 -0.02 6.62 -1.99
CA GLY A 410 0.25 7.66 -1.02
C GLY A 410 -0.36 7.35 0.35
N ILE A 411 0.44 7.38 1.41
CA ILE A 411 0.03 7.21 2.80
C ILE A 411 0.39 8.50 3.53
N ALA A 412 -0.62 9.30 3.89
CA ALA A 412 -0.49 10.69 4.30
C ALA A 412 0.35 11.54 3.32
N ALA A 413 0.10 11.37 2.01
CA ALA A 413 0.94 11.93 0.95
C ALA A 413 0.41 13.22 0.28
N ASN A 414 -0.86 13.57 0.49
CA ASN A 414 -1.56 14.65 -0.22
C ASN A 414 -2.02 15.79 0.71
N ALA A 415 -1.15 16.17 1.65
CA ALA A 415 -1.46 17.16 2.67
C ALA A 415 -1.03 18.58 2.23
N PRO A 416 -1.92 19.58 2.22
CA PRO A 416 -1.53 20.96 1.92
C PRO A 416 -0.72 21.58 3.06
N ASN A 417 -0.01 22.66 2.69
CA ASN A 417 0.98 23.32 3.52
C ASN A 417 0.36 24.24 4.59
N ASN A 418 -0.40 23.70 5.56
CA ASN A 418 -1.19 24.50 6.52
C ASN A 418 -1.04 24.15 8.02
N GLY A 419 -0.24 23.15 8.40
CA GLY A 419 -0.07 22.77 9.82
C GLY A 419 -1.12 21.84 10.40
N SER A 420 -1.94 21.22 9.55
CA SER A 420 -2.88 20.19 9.96
C SER A 420 -2.20 18.85 10.28
N ASN A 421 -2.82 18.06 11.16
CA ASN A 421 -2.38 16.70 11.51
C ASN A 421 -3.01 15.69 10.55
N HIS A 422 -2.40 15.50 9.40
CA HIS A 422 -2.84 14.56 8.36
C HIS A 422 -2.25 13.17 8.65
N GLN A 423 -3.06 12.18 9.01
CA GLN A 423 -2.54 10.84 9.32
C GLN A 423 -3.08 9.77 8.35
N GLY A 424 -2.23 8.84 7.96
CA GLY A 424 -2.55 7.73 7.07
C GLY A 424 -1.89 6.45 7.56
N VAL A 425 -2.65 5.36 7.67
CA VAL A 425 -2.17 4.08 8.18
C VAL A 425 -2.65 2.96 7.26
N VAL A 426 -1.73 2.08 6.85
CA VAL A 426 -2.05 0.88 6.07
C VAL A 426 -1.48 -0.35 6.77
N HIS A 427 -2.37 -1.26 7.18
CA HIS A 427 -2.03 -2.52 7.81
C HIS A 427 -2.09 -3.66 6.77
N LEU A 428 -0.93 -4.08 6.29
CA LEU A 428 -0.74 -5.14 5.30
C LEU A 428 -1.23 -6.51 5.81
N GLY A 429 -1.81 -7.31 4.91
CA GLY A 429 -2.29 -8.66 5.19
C GLY A 429 -1.17 -9.71 5.19
N GLN A 430 -1.53 -10.99 5.05
CA GLN A 430 -0.59 -12.11 5.05
C GLN A 430 0.33 -12.11 3.81
N THR A 431 -0.21 -11.78 2.63
CA THR A 431 0.53 -11.76 1.35
C THR A 431 0.18 -10.51 0.55
N ASN A 432 1.16 -9.65 0.26
CA ASN A 432 0.91 -8.35 -0.35
C ASN A 432 1.82 -8.11 -1.54
N THR A 433 1.28 -7.57 -2.64
CA THR A 433 2.04 -7.09 -3.79
C THR A 433 1.61 -5.66 -4.11
N ILE A 434 2.59 -4.74 -4.18
CA ILE A 434 2.40 -3.36 -4.59
C ILE A 434 3.25 -3.11 -5.83
N ASN A 435 2.58 -2.97 -6.97
CA ASN A 435 3.14 -2.56 -8.25
C ASN A 435 2.82 -1.06 -8.45
N ALA A 436 3.72 -0.18 -8.05
CA ALA A 436 3.54 1.26 -8.18
C ALA A 436 4.86 1.99 -8.41
N ASP A 437 4.87 2.93 -9.34
CA ASP A 437 6.08 3.70 -9.69
C ASP A 437 6.47 4.65 -8.56
N ASN A 438 5.50 5.10 -7.77
CA ASN A 438 5.70 6.03 -6.65
C ASN A 438 4.99 5.50 -5.40
N ILE A 439 5.76 5.25 -4.33
CA ILE A 439 5.23 4.93 -3.00
C ILE A 439 5.68 6.02 -2.03
N LEU A 440 4.73 6.76 -1.47
CA LEU A 440 4.98 7.92 -0.63
C LEU A 440 4.37 7.68 0.76
N ILE A 441 5.20 7.68 1.80
CA ILE A 441 4.80 7.40 3.18
C ILE A 441 5.19 8.60 4.04
N GLY A 442 4.20 9.39 4.48
CA GLY A 442 4.41 10.63 5.24
C GLY A 442 5.07 11.71 4.40
N SER A 443 4.29 12.41 3.57
CA SER A 443 4.80 13.52 2.75
C SER A 443 4.18 14.85 3.18
N THR A 444 4.74 15.98 2.72
CA THR A 444 4.21 17.34 2.97
C THR A 444 4.12 17.67 4.46
N SER A 445 2.95 17.57 5.09
CA SER A 445 2.73 17.72 6.54
C SER A 445 2.13 16.46 7.19
N GLY A 446 2.22 15.32 6.51
CA GLY A 446 1.55 14.09 6.89
C GLY A 446 2.39 13.13 7.74
N THR A 447 1.69 12.39 8.61
CA THR A 447 2.22 11.23 9.34
C THR A 447 1.69 9.95 8.68
N GLY A 448 2.56 9.24 7.96
CA GLY A 448 2.21 8.01 7.24
C GLY A 448 2.85 6.78 7.85
N THR A 449 2.08 5.70 8.00
CA THR A 449 2.54 4.40 8.49
C THR A 449 2.14 3.28 7.53
N LEU A 450 3.11 2.44 7.15
CA LEU A 450 2.90 1.17 6.47
C LEU A 450 3.54 0.05 7.32
N ASP A 451 2.72 -0.87 7.81
CA ASP A 451 3.14 -2.01 8.62
C ASP A 451 2.31 -3.26 8.29
N PHE A 452 2.60 -4.39 8.95
CA PHE A 452 1.79 -5.60 8.87
C PHE A 452 0.77 -5.66 10.01
N GLN A 453 -0.38 -6.28 9.76
CA GLN A 453 -1.35 -6.59 10.82
C GLN A 453 -0.70 -7.44 11.93
N ALA A 454 -1.11 -7.19 13.17
CA ALA A 454 -0.63 -7.93 14.33
C ALA A 454 -1.04 -9.42 14.26
N GLY A 455 -0.19 -10.31 14.78
CA GLY A 455 -0.47 -11.75 14.87
C GLY A 455 -0.23 -12.55 13.58
N LEU A 456 0.11 -11.92 12.46
CA LEU A 456 0.47 -12.62 11.22
C LEU A 456 1.75 -13.44 11.37
N THR A 457 1.79 -14.63 10.75
CA THR A 457 2.96 -15.52 10.77
C THR A 457 3.72 -15.40 9.45
N ALA A 458 4.97 -14.91 9.52
CA ALA A 458 5.85 -14.70 8.36
C ALA A 458 5.16 -14.00 7.16
N PRO A 459 4.51 -12.84 7.35
CA PRO A 459 3.81 -12.14 6.28
C PRO A 459 4.78 -11.61 5.22
N THR A 460 4.31 -11.45 3.98
CA THR A 460 5.16 -11.07 2.85
C THR A 460 4.70 -9.79 2.17
N LEU A 461 5.65 -8.97 1.72
CA LEU A 461 5.41 -7.80 0.89
C LEU A 461 6.35 -7.79 -0.32
N LYS A 462 5.77 -7.80 -1.53
CA LYS A 462 6.48 -7.56 -2.79
C LYS A 462 6.26 -6.12 -3.24
N ILE A 463 7.34 -5.42 -3.63
CA ILE A 463 7.33 -4.06 -4.20
C ILE A 463 8.00 -4.06 -5.57
N ARG A 464 7.30 -3.53 -6.58
CA ARG A 464 7.77 -3.27 -7.96
C ARG A 464 7.17 -1.94 -8.47
N GLY A 465 7.64 -1.44 -9.61
CA GLY A 465 6.98 -0.37 -10.38
C GLY A 465 5.64 -0.82 -10.97
N THR A 466 4.92 0.06 -11.68
CA THR A 466 3.58 -0.21 -12.25
C THR A 466 3.54 -1.43 -13.17
N GLY A 467 4.60 -1.68 -13.95
CA GLY A 467 4.70 -2.84 -14.84
C GLY A 467 4.79 -4.19 -14.12
N GLY A 468 5.07 -4.21 -12.81
CA GLY A 468 5.05 -5.40 -11.95
C GLY A 468 6.17 -6.42 -12.17
N THR A 469 7.09 -6.19 -13.12
CA THR A 469 8.27 -7.05 -13.33
C THR A 469 9.45 -6.62 -12.47
N ASP A 470 10.47 -7.46 -12.35
CA ASP A 470 11.72 -7.14 -11.63
C ASP A 470 12.56 -6.03 -12.30
N SER A 471 12.24 -5.65 -13.55
CA SER A 471 12.82 -4.49 -14.22
C SER A 471 12.09 -3.19 -13.89
N ASP A 472 10.81 -3.27 -13.50
CA ASP A 472 10.01 -2.14 -13.07
C ASP A 472 10.34 -1.82 -11.61
N ARG A 473 11.05 -0.72 -11.38
CA ARG A 473 11.61 -0.36 -10.08
C ARG A 473 10.88 0.84 -9.46
N ALA A 474 10.18 0.60 -8.36
CA ALA A 474 9.47 1.65 -7.62
C ALA A 474 10.43 2.75 -7.11
N ALA A 475 9.97 4.00 -7.10
CA ALA A 475 10.55 5.05 -6.26
C ALA A 475 9.80 5.09 -4.93
N VAL A 476 10.52 5.02 -3.82
CA VAL A 476 9.95 4.96 -2.47
C VAL A 476 10.48 6.12 -1.62
N VAL A 477 9.57 6.87 -1.01
CA VAL A 477 9.92 8.01 -0.15
C VAL A 477 9.22 7.85 1.20
N VAL A 478 10.01 7.86 2.26
CA VAL A 478 9.55 7.66 3.65
C VAL A 478 9.95 8.89 4.46
N GLY A 479 8.99 9.76 4.74
CA GLY A 479 9.21 11.06 5.38
C GLY A 479 9.78 12.07 4.39
N THR A 480 8.95 12.94 3.81
CA THR A 480 9.41 14.06 2.95
C THR A 480 8.63 15.34 3.16
N ASN A 481 9.28 16.50 3.12
CA ASN A 481 8.62 17.79 3.27
C ASN A 481 8.82 18.71 2.05
N SER A 482 7.72 19.38 1.67
CA SER A 482 7.64 20.46 0.67
C SER A 482 6.74 21.63 1.14
N GLY A 483 6.42 21.67 2.45
CA GLY A 483 5.51 22.59 3.14
C GLY A 483 6.08 23.24 4.41
N TYR A 484 5.17 23.83 5.21
CA TYR A 484 5.52 24.65 6.39
C TYR A 484 5.52 23.88 7.73
N THR A 485 4.98 22.66 7.79
CA THR A 485 4.94 21.82 9.01
C THR A 485 5.49 20.42 8.77
N GLY A 486 5.87 19.73 9.84
CA GLY A 486 6.68 18.52 9.75
C GLY A 486 5.94 17.33 9.15
N ALA A 487 6.67 16.45 8.50
CA ALA A 487 6.18 15.18 7.99
C ALA A 487 6.92 14.01 8.67
N SER A 488 6.21 12.91 8.89
CA SER A 488 6.77 11.68 9.45
C SER A 488 6.36 10.47 8.63
N GLY A 489 7.31 9.73 8.10
CA GLY A 489 7.07 8.46 7.40
C GLY A 489 7.61 7.28 8.18
N THR A 490 6.80 6.22 8.32
CA THR A 490 7.22 4.95 8.91
C THR A 490 6.88 3.80 7.98
N PHE A 491 7.91 3.13 7.46
CA PHE A 491 7.83 1.80 6.88
C PHE A 491 8.32 0.80 7.93
N ASN A 492 7.45 -0.07 8.42
CA ASN A 492 7.78 -1.09 9.41
C ASN A 492 7.50 -2.50 8.86
N GLY A 493 8.51 -3.10 8.22
CA GLY A 493 8.43 -4.49 7.78
C GLY A 493 8.38 -5.52 8.91
N GLY A 494 8.63 -5.13 10.17
CA GLY A 494 8.54 -6.00 11.33
C GLY A 494 9.35 -7.31 11.17
N THR A 495 8.69 -8.43 11.46
CA THR A 495 9.20 -9.80 11.22
C THR A 495 8.84 -10.35 9.84
N GLY A 496 8.22 -9.55 8.97
CA GLY A 496 7.83 -9.94 7.63
C GLY A 496 9.00 -10.13 6.67
N VAL A 497 8.70 -10.73 5.52
CA VAL A 497 9.62 -10.98 4.41
C VAL A 497 9.39 -9.95 3.31
N LEU A 498 10.39 -9.12 3.03
CA LEU A 498 10.37 -8.14 1.95
C LEU A 498 10.89 -8.74 0.63
N ASP A 499 10.30 -8.38 -0.50
CA ASP A 499 10.87 -8.53 -1.84
C ASP A 499 10.70 -7.21 -2.59
N ALA A 500 11.69 -6.32 -2.53
CA ALA A 500 11.60 -4.99 -3.11
C ALA A 500 12.64 -4.75 -4.23
N LYS A 501 12.16 -4.33 -5.41
CA LYS A 501 12.98 -3.75 -6.49
C LYS A 501 12.72 -2.25 -6.55
N ILE A 502 13.71 -1.47 -6.14
CA ILE A 502 13.60 -0.02 -5.96
C ILE A 502 14.63 0.70 -6.84
N SER A 503 14.25 1.86 -7.36
CA SER A 503 15.15 2.76 -8.09
C SER A 503 15.80 3.73 -7.10
N THR A 504 14.97 4.47 -6.36
CA THR A 504 15.40 5.35 -5.26
C THR A 504 14.59 5.07 -3.99
N LEU A 505 15.27 4.86 -2.88
CA LEU A 505 14.69 4.88 -1.53
C LEU A 505 15.21 6.12 -0.80
N LYS A 506 14.31 7.02 -0.40
CA LYS A 506 14.65 8.20 0.41
C LYS A 506 14.00 8.09 1.78
N ILE A 507 14.79 8.31 2.83
CA ILE A 507 14.36 8.15 4.22
C ILE A 507 14.69 9.46 4.96
N GLY A 508 13.66 10.28 5.20
CA GLY A 508 13.82 11.65 5.66
C GLY A 508 14.39 12.55 4.56
N GLU A 509 13.53 13.21 3.80
CA GLU A 509 13.92 14.16 2.76
C GLU A 509 13.35 15.57 3.04
N ASN A 510 14.18 16.60 2.84
CA ASN A 510 13.71 17.97 2.72
C ASN A 510 14.03 18.54 1.33
N THR A 511 13.00 19.06 0.67
CA THR A 511 13.08 19.64 -0.67
C THR A 511 12.98 21.18 -0.70
N ARG A 512 12.81 21.84 0.46
CA ARG A 512 12.28 23.22 0.53
C ARG A 512 13.29 24.26 1.05
N ASN A 513 13.49 25.36 0.31
CA ASN A 513 14.57 26.35 0.56
C ASN A 513 14.22 27.51 1.53
N SER A 514 13.36 27.29 2.53
CA SER A 514 12.84 28.33 3.45
C SER A 514 12.78 27.81 4.89
N ALA A 515 12.73 28.66 5.92
CA ALA A 515 12.65 28.26 7.33
C ALA A 515 11.69 27.09 7.61
N MET A 516 12.14 26.07 8.36
CA MET A 516 11.59 24.71 8.27
C MET A 516 11.07 24.12 9.58
N PRO A 517 10.07 23.24 9.51
CA PRO A 517 9.77 22.23 10.52
C PRO A 517 10.71 21.01 10.38
N SER A 518 10.73 20.13 11.38
CA SER A 518 11.48 18.86 11.29
C SER A 518 10.79 17.81 10.40
N VAL A 519 11.57 16.97 9.74
CA VAL A 519 11.11 15.81 8.96
C VAL A 519 11.67 14.54 9.59
N SER A 520 10.89 13.47 9.64
CA SER A 520 11.37 12.14 10.06
C SER A 520 10.98 11.04 9.08
N GLY A 521 11.95 10.20 8.70
CA GLY A 521 11.71 8.94 8.00
C GLY A 521 12.28 7.77 8.77
N THR A 522 11.51 6.70 8.93
CA THR A 522 12.00 5.41 9.46
C THR A 522 11.65 4.29 8.49
N PHE A 523 12.66 3.58 8.00
CA PHE A 523 12.51 2.36 7.21
C PHE A 523 13.13 1.20 7.98
N SER A 524 12.31 0.19 8.30
CA SER A 524 12.75 -1.01 9.02
C SER A 524 12.41 -2.24 8.18
N MET A 525 13.39 -3.12 7.95
CA MET A 525 13.15 -4.42 7.34
C MET A 525 13.67 -5.57 8.21
N GLY A 526 12.89 -6.66 8.24
CA GLY A 526 13.23 -7.92 8.87
C GLY A 526 13.89 -8.86 7.88
N ALA A 527 13.17 -9.88 7.41
CA ALA A 527 13.68 -10.86 6.46
C ALA A 527 13.49 -10.44 4.99
N GLY A 528 14.07 -11.21 4.07
CA GLY A 528 13.90 -11.04 2.62
C GLY A 528 14.96 -10.16 1.96
N THR A 529 14.63 -9.55 0.83
CA THR A 529 15.55 -8.81 -0.04
C THR A 529 15.07 -7.40 -0.39
N LEU A 530 15.94 -6.41 -0.17
CA LEU A 530 15.87 -5.10 -0.79
C LEU A 530 16.95 -5.00 -1.87
N ASP A 531 16.57 -4.65 -3.10
CA ASP A 531 17.49 -4.34 -4.19
C ASP A 531 17.19 -2.92 -4.69
N ALA A 532 18.08 -1.98 -4.41
CA ALA A 532 17.92 -0.56 -4.70
C ALA A 532 19.12 0.01 -5.48
N THR A 533 18.87 0.88 -6.47
CA THR A 533 19.96 1.60 -7.14
C THR A 533 20.56 2.66 -6.21
N THR A 534 19.72 3.47 -5.56
CA THR A 534 20.17 4.50 -4.62
C THR A 534 19.33 4.47 -3.35
N VAL A 535 19.99 4.52 -2.19
CA VAL A 535 19.36 4.78 -0.89
C VAL A 535 19.98 6.04 -0.29
N THR A 536 19.13 6.96 0.14
CA THR A 536 19.56 8.22 0.77
C THR A 536 18.84 8.42 2.10
N ILE A 537 19.61 8.68 3.16
CA ILE A 537 19.12 8.85 4.53
C ILE A 537 19.42 10.29 4.98
N ALA A 538 18.40 10.97 5.53
CA ALA A 538 18.42 12.39 5.86
C ALA A 538 18.93 13.26 4.70
N HIS A 539 18.22 13.23 3.58
CA HIS A 539 18.54 14.02 2.40
C HIS A 539 18.06 15.46 2.57
N ASN A 540 18.98 16.43 2.56
CA ASN A 540 18.63 17.84 2.45
C ASN A 540 19.04 18.42 1.08
N VAL A 541 18.06 18.76 0.25
CA VAL A 541 18.26 19.34 -1.09
C VAL A 541 18.51 20.87 -1.01
N SER A 542 18.26 21.51 0.13
CA SER A 542 18.03 22.97 0.18
C SER A 542 18.63 23.70 1.40
N GLY A 543 19.20 24.88 1.14
CA GLY A 543 20.10 25.60 2.04
C GLY A 543 19.37 26.72 2.74
N GLY A 544 18.67 26.38 3.82
CA GLY A 544 17.95 27.36 4.63
C GLY A 544 18.87 28.49 5.13
N THR A 545 18.40 29.73 5.00
CA THR A 545 19.08 30.96 5.46
C THR A 545 18.74 31.34 6.90
N SER A 546 17.85 30.60 7.57
CA SER A 546 17.32 30.90 8.89
C SER A 546 18.00 30.11 10.01
N SER A 547 18.29 30.78 11.12
CA SER A 547 18.96 30.26 12.33
C SER A 547 18.15 29.27 13.19
N ASN A 548 17.16 28.56 12.64
CA ASN A 548 16.27 27.68 13.41
C ASN A 548 16.73 26.22 13.41
N SER A 549 16.44 25.52 14.51
CA SER A 549 16.82 24.13 14.81
C SER A 549 15.97 23.09 14.06
N SER A 550 15.89 23.22 12.74
CA SER A 550 15.13 22.30 11.89
C SER A 550 15.93 21.03 11.61
N PHE A 551 15.37 19.87 11.95
CA PHE A 551 16.05 18.58 11.79
C PHE A 551 15.48 17.76 10.63
N VAL A 552 16.34 17.30 9.71
CA VAL A 552 15.99 16.25 8.76
C VAL A 552 16.49 14.94 9.34
N GLN A 553 15.58 14.08 9.78
CA GLN A 553 15.89 12.82 10.46
C GLN A 553 15.57 11.64 9.55
N GLY A 554 16.50 10.71 9.41
CA GLY A 554 16.32 9.48 8.65
C GLY A 554 16.93 8.30 9.38
N THR A 555 16.18 7.21 9.52
CA THR A 555 16.64 5.97 10.16
C THR A 555 16.35 4.78 9.25
N PHE A 556 17.40 4.06 8.84
CA PHE A 556 17.30 2.73 8.23
C PHE A 556 17.69 1.68 9.27
N ASN A 557 16.80 0.74 9.56
CA ASN A 557 17.09 -0.44 10.39
C ASN A 557 17.13 -1.69 9.49
N LEU A 558 18.31 -2.29 9.33
CA LEU A 558 18.49 -3.59 8.70
C LEU A 558 18.60 -4.64 9.82
N ASN A 559 17.49 -5.30 10.13
CA ASN A 559 17.42 -6.28 11.24
C ASN A 559 17.65 -7.73 10.77
N GLY A 560 17.76 -7.95 9.47
CA GLY A 560 17.91 -9.27 8.86
C GLY A 560 17.90 -9.18 7.33
N GLY A 561 17.78 -10.34 6.67
CA GLY A 561 17.68 -10.40 5.21
C GLY A 561 18.91 -9.82 4.49
N THR A 562 18.71 -9.34 3.27
CA THR A 562 19.77 -8.77 2.43
C THR A 562 19.33 -7.46 1.79
N ALA A 563 20.06 -6.37 2.06
CA ALA A 563 19.94 -5.12 1.33
C ALA A 563 21.10 -4.99 0.34
N THR A 564 20.80 -5.00 -0.96
CA THR A 564 21.76 -4.75 -2.05
C THR A 564 21.51 -3.35 -2.60
N ILE A 565 22.46 -2.44 -2.39
CA ILE A 565 22.31 -1.01 -2.66
C ILE A 565 23.53 -0.53 -3.45
N ALA A 566 23.37 -0.05 -4.68
CA ALA A 566 24.55 0.40 -5.43
C ALA A 566 25.17 1.67 -4.79
N THR A 567 24.36 2.68 -4.47
CA THR A 567 24.81 3.89 -3.76
C THR A 567 24.01 4.12 -2.48
N LEU A 568 24.67 4.04 -1.32
CA LEU A 568 24.12 4.39 -0.01
C LEU A 568 24.74 5.70 0.48
N GLN A 569 23.93 6.75 0.64
CA GLN A 569 24.36 8.06 1.14
C GLN A 569 23.67 8.38 2.47
N ILE A 570 24.47 8.54 3.53
CA ILE A 570 24.01 8.79 4.90
C ILE A 570 24.30 10.26 5.23
N SER A 571 23.26 11.03 5.56
CA SER A 571 23.31 12.50 5.73
C SER A 571 23.69 13.23 4.42
N LYS A 572 22.94 12.98 3.34
CA LYS A 572 23.18 13.65 2.05
C LYS A 572 22.75 15.12 2.10
N ARG A 573 23.58 16.00 1.52
CA ARG A 573 23.37 17.44 1.44
C ARG A 573 23.80 17.94 0.06
N ASP A 574 22.89 18.55 -0.70
CA ASP A 574 23.19 19.04 -2.05
C ASP A 574 23.68 20.51 -2.07
N VAL A 575 23.74 21.17 -0.89
CA VAL A 575 23.93 22.62 -0.75
C VAL A 575 24.61 23.04 0.56
N SER A 576 25.44 24.08 0.50
CA SER A 576 26.04 24.73 1.68
C SER A 576 25.00 25.52 2.49
N GLY A 577 24.87 25.27 3.80
CA GLY A 577 23.97 26.03 4.68
C GLY A 577 23.73 25.40 6.06
N ILE A 578 22.99 26.09 6.93
CA ILE A 578 22.64 25.62 8.27
C ILE A 578 21.37 24.75 8.20
N ALA A 579 21.55 23.44 8.28
CA ALA A 579 20.48 22.46 8.45
C ALA A 579 21.07 21.27 9.19
N ASN A 580 20.41 20.78 10.24
CA ASN A 580 20.95 19.69 11.05
C ASN A 580 20.33 18.36 10.61
N THR A 581 21.06 17.58 9.83
CA THR A 581 20.66 16.22 9.48
C THR A 581 20.97 15.28 10.64
N VAL A 582 20.09 14.32 10.93
CA VAL A 582 20.38 13.17 11.80
C VAL A 582 20.08 11.92 11.00
N ALA A 583 21.13 11.32 10.45
CA ALA A 583 21.02 10.10 9.68
C ALA A 583 21.52 8.91 10.51
N ASN A 584 20.72 7.88 10.63
CA ASN A 584 21.07 6.62 11.27
C ASN A 584 20.93 5.49 10.26
N PHE A 585 22.01 4.76 9.99
CA PHE A 585 21.94 3.42 9.42
C PHE A 585 22.33 2.43 10.51
N ASN A 586 21.42 1.54 10.86
CA ASN A 586 21.61 0.53 11.89
C ASN A 586 21.67 -0.86 11.23
N LEU A 587 22.86 -1.44 11.21
CA LEU A 587 23.11 -2.82 10.80
C LEU A 587 23.01 -3.70 12.05
N ASN A 588 21.78 -4.18 12.31
CA ASN A 588 21.42 -4.98 13.48
C ASN A 588 21.45 -6.49 13.18
N GLY A 589 21.77 -6.87 11.95
CA GLY A 589 21.80 -8.26 11.46
C GLY A 589 21.71 -8.30 9.93
N GLY A 590 21.66 -9.50 9.35
CA GLY A 590 21.50 -9.68 7.91
C GLY A 590 22.76 -9.33 7.10
N THR A 591 22.57 -8.82 5.88
CA THR A 591 23.66 -8.48 4.95
C THR A 591 23.40 -7.20 4.17
N LEU A 592 24.34 -6.25 4.23
CA LEU A 592 24.38 -5.05 3.41
C LEU A 592 25.43 -5.22 2.29
N ASN A 593 25.00 -5.36 1.03
CA ASN A 593 25.88 -5.35 -0.14
C ASN A 593 25.90 -3.94 -0.78
N VAL A 594 27.05 -3.27 -0.84
CA VAL A 594 27.18 -1.92 -1.42
C VAL A 594 28.41 -1.72 -2.30
N THR A 595 28.27 -0.98 -3.40
CA THR A 595 29.40 -0.48 -4.20
C THR A 595 29.92 0.88 -3.72
N SER A 596 29.04 1.75 -3.22
CA SER A 596 29.41 3.04 -2.63
C SER A 596 28.65 3.28 -1.33
N LEU A 597 29.38 3.43 -0.23
CA LEU A 597 28.88 3.89 1.06
C LEU A 597 29.53 5.23 1.39
N GLN A 598 28.72 6.28 1.45
CA GLN A 598 29.15 7.61 1.86
C GLN A 598 28.51 7.94 3.20
N VAL A 599 29.34 8.18 4.22
CA VAL A 599 28.89 8.63 5.55
C VAL A 599 29.22 10.11 5.72
N GLY A 600 28.22 10.93 6.03
CA GLY A 600 28.38 12.35 6.27
C GLY A 600 28.09 13.24 5.06
N ALA A 601 27.78 14.51 5.36
CA ALA A 601 27.39 15.53 4.39
C ALA A 601 28.59 16.20 3.72
N THR A 602 28.53 16.37 2.39
CA THR A 602 29.43 17.25 1.64
C THR A 602 29.22 18.72 2.00
N GLY A 603 30.28 19.41 2.45
CA GLY A 603 30.38 20.88 2.35
C GLY A 603 29.78 21.74 3.47
N SER A 604 29.61 21.23 4.70
CA SER A 604 29.35 22.08 5.87
C SER A 604 29.70 21.39 7.21
N THR A 605 29.91 22.17 8.27
CA THR A 605 30.34 21.73 9.62
C THR A 605 29.20 21.17 10.49
N GLY A 606 28.08 20.73 9.90
CA GLY A 606 26.90 20.28 10.64
C GLY A 606 26.14 19.13 9.98
N GLY A 607 25.60 18.25 10.82
CA GLY A 607 24.89 17.02 10.46
C GLY A 607 25.50 15.80 11.14
N ASN A 608 24.69 15.07 11.90
CA ASN A 608 25.07 13.81 12.51
C ASN A 608 24.82 12.64 11.55
N ALA A 609 25.84 11.82 11.32
CA ALA A 609 25.80 10.71 10.36
C ALA A 609 26.32 9.45 11.03
N ASN A 610 25.39 8.64 11.54
CA ASN A 610 25.67 7.43 12.31
C ASN A 610 25.52 6.20 11.41
N PHE A 611 26.60 5.43 11.28
CA PHE A 611 26.55 4.02 10.89
C PHE A 611 26.80 3.17 12.14
N THR A 612 25.72 2.63 12.69
CA THR A 612 25.76 1.73 13.85
C THR A 612 25.83 0.31 13.33
N TRP A 613 26.93 -0.40 13.58
CA TRP A 613 27.05 -1.82 13.31
C TRP A 613 26.97 -2.58 14.64
N ALA A 614 25.93 -3.38 14.82
CA ALA A 614 25.73 -4.19 16.02
C ALA A 614 25.90 -5.70 15.75
N ASP A 615 25.49 -6.15 14.56
CA ASP A 615 25.67 -7.53 14.08
C ASP A 615 25.53 -7.61 12.55
N GLY A 616 25.87 -8.74 11.94
CA GLY A 616 25.65 -9.02 10.52
C GLY A 616 26.82 -8.68 9.60
N THR A 617 26.56 -8.72 8.29
CA THR A 617 27.59 -8.64 7.25
C THR A 617 27.53 -7.34 6.45
N LEU A 618 28.66 -6.64 6.32
CA LEU A 618 28.89 -5.61 5.31
C LEU A 618 29.70 -6.22 4.16
N SER A 619 29.28 -6.04 2.91
CA SER A 619 29.91 -6.66 1.76
C SER A 619 29.89 -5.78 0.51
N ASN A 620 30.78 -6.06 -0.44
CA ASN A 620 30.68 -5.49 -1.79
C ASN A 620 29.59 -6.20 -2.60
N ILE A 621 29.06 -5.52 -3.62
CA ILE A 621 28.29 -6.23 -4.66
C ILE A 621 29.29 -7.06 -5.49
N SER A 622 29.04 -8.37 -5.61
CA SER A 622 29.97 -9.30 -6.27
C SER A 622 30.29 -8.90 -7.71
N GLY A 623 31.59 -8.86 -8.06
CA GLY A 623 32.08 -8.37 -9.35
C GLY A 623 32.13 -6.84 -9.44
N SER A 624 32.20 -6.16 -8.29
CA SER A 624 32.34 -4.72 -8.20
C SER A 624 33.12 -4.31 -6.95
N ASN A 625 34.04 -3.36 -7.12
CA ASN A 625 34.75 -2.75 -6.00
C ASN A 625 33.77 -1.98 -5.10
N GLN A 626 34.11 -1.94 -3.81
CA GLN A 626 33.41 -1.17 -2.79
C GLN A 626 34.25 0.04 -2.38
N THR A 627 33.63 1.21 -2.30
CA THR A 627 34.22 2.40 -1.67
C THR A 627 33.42 2.77 -0.44
N VAL A 628 34.10 2.95 0.70
CA VAL A 628 33.55 3.51 1.92
C VAL A 628 34.26 4.82 2.21
N SER A 629 33.51 5.92 2.25
CA SER A 629 34.07 7.28 2.30
C SER A 629 33.34 8.17 3.30
N ASN A 630 34.09 9.11 3.88
CA ASN A 630 33.57 10.23 4.65
C ASN A 630 33.61 11.49 3.78
N ALA A 631 32.55 12.31 3.85
CA ALA A 631 32.47 13.61 3.18
C ALA A 631 32.32 14.83 4.10
N GLY A 632 32.26 14.64 5.43
CA GLY A 632 32.03 15.69 6.43
C GLY A 632 32.92 15.57 7.68
N ALA A 633 32.79 16.52 8.61
CA ALA A 633 33.76 16.69 9.71
C ALA A 633 33.55 15.79 10.94
N ALA A 634 32.44 15.04 11.05
CA ALA A 634 32.11 14.26 12.26
C ALA A 634 31.13 13.08 12.04
N PRO A 635 31.29 12.19 11.04
CA PRO A 635 30.52 10.96 11.01
C PRO A 635 30.93 10.02 12.16
N VAL A 636 30.00 9.16 12.56
CA VAL A 636 30.22 8.12 13.56
C VAL A 636 30.01 6.77 12.87
N PHE A 637 31.09 6.01 12.68
CA PHE A 637 31.00 4.60 12.30
C PHE A 637 31.42 3.79 13.52
N THR A 638 30.49 3.04 14.11
CA THR A 638 30.69 2.40 15.42
C THR A 638 30.30 0.93 15.42
N LEU A 639 31.19 0.09 15.95
CA LEU A 639 30.95 -1.31 16.28
C LEU A 639 30.48 -1.39 17.75
N THR A 640 29.22 -1.79 18.00
CA THR A 640 28.59 -1.60 19.33
C THR A 640 28.57 -2.81 20.25
N ASN A 641 28.98 -4.00 19.79
CA ASN A 641 28.92 -5.22 20.60
C ASN A 641 30.21 -5.48 21.40
N THR A 642 30.20 -5.13 22.69
CA THR A 642 31.35 -5.14 23.63
C THR A 642 32.01 -6.51 23.87
N ASN A 643 31.38 -7.63 23.50
CA ASN A 643 31.82 -8.97 23.95
C ASN A 643 32.97 -9.60 23.13
N ASN A 644 33.60 -8.87 22.21
CA ASN A 644 34.76 -9.32 21.40
C ASN A 644 34.58 -10.71 20.72
N VAL A 645 33.35 -11.05 20.31
CA VAL A 645 33.05 -12.37 19.71
C VAL A 645 33.28 -12.32 18.19
N SER A 646 34.13 -13.20 17.67
CA SER A 646 34.38 -13.35 16.23
C SER A 646 33.08 -13.63 15.46
N GLY A 647 32.91 -13.01 14.29
CA GLY A 647 31.74 -13.17 13.42
C GLY A 647 30.62 -12.14 13.57
N THR A 648 30.61 -11.32 14.64
CA THR A 648 29.57 -10.29 14.87
C THR A 648 29.60 -9.17 13.82
N HIS A 649 30.73 -8.52 13.59
CA HIS A 649 30.89 -7.51 12.53
C HIS A 649 31.69 -8.12 11.37
N THR A 650 30.98 -8.80 10.46
CA THR A 650 31.60 -9.52 9.33
C THR A 650 31.77 -8.62 8.10
N TRP A 651 33.00 -8.32 7.71
CA TRP A 651 33.29 -7.64 6.43
C TRP A 651 33.64 -8.67 5.35
N ASN A 652 32.74 -8.89 4.39
CA ASN A 652 32.96 -9.82 3.29
C ASN A 652 33.38 -9.10 2.00
N VAL A 653 34.56 -9.40 1.45
CA VAL A 653 34.95 -8.92 0.12
C VAL A 653 35.04 -10.10 -0.84
N ASN A 654 34.10 -10.18 -1.77
CA ASN A 654 33.92 -11.28 -2.71
C ASN A 654 34.89 -11.20 -3.90
N GLY A 655 35.13 -12.33 -4.56
CA GLY A 655 35.87 -12.38 -5.83
C GLY A 655 37.31 -11.86 -5.72
N SER A 656 37.78 -11.21 -6.77
CA SER A 656 39.04 -10.45 -6.80
C SER A 656 38.82 -8.96 -6.52
N ASP A 657 37.64 -8.58 -5.99
CA ASP A 657 37.27 -7.19 -5.78
C ASP A 657 38.02 -6.58 -4.59
N THR A 658 38.05 -5.25 -4.53
CA THR A 658 38.61 -4.48 -3.42
C THR A 658 37.52 -3.66 -2.73
N SER A 659 37.49 -3.70 -1.39
CA SER A 659 36.83 -2.71 -0.56
C SER A 659 37.86 -1.72 -0.01
N THR A 660 37.67 -0.44 -0.28
CA THR A 660 38.56 0.64 0.18
C THR A 660 37.80 1.54 1.14
N VAL A 661 38.24 1.56 2.40
CA VAL A 661 37.72 2.45 3.46
C VAL A 661 38.64 3.65 3.56
N ASN A 662 38.31 4.75 2.91
CA ASN A 662 39.26 5.84 2.67
C ASN A 662 39.42 6.78 3.88
N THR A 663 38.40 7.59 4.16
CA THR A 663 38.43 8.69 5.14
C THR A 663 37.52 8.46 6.36
N VAL A 664 36.94 7.27 6.49
CA VAL A 664 36.07 6.88 7.61
C VAL A 664 36.93 6.24 8.71
N VAL A 665 36.80 6.76 9.94
CA VAL A 665 37.33 6.13 11.15
C VAL A 665 36.26 5.21 11.72
N ILE A 666 36.58 3.93 11.88
CA ILE A 666 35.76 2.95 12.59
C ILE A 666 36.16 2.94 14.07
N SER A 667 35.16 2.99 14.95
CA SER A 667 35.31 3.12 16.40
C SER A 667 34.40 2.14 17.16
N GLY A 668 34.43 2.14 18.50
CA GLY A 668 33.57 1.31 19.35
C GLY A 668 34.27 0.09 19.94
N GLU A 669 33.51 -0.80 20.58
CA GLU A 669 34.07 -1.92 21.37
C GLU A 669 34.03 -3.26 20.62
N GLY A 670 33.38 -3.31 19.46
CA GLY A 670 33.21 -4.53 18.68
C GLY A 670 34.48 -5.02 17.97
N SER A 671 34.53 -6.34 17.75
CA SER A 671 35.54 -7.02 16.92
C SER A 671 35.19 -6.95 15.43
N LEU A 672 36.19 -7.00 14.56
CA LEU A 672 36.02 -6.99 13.11
C LEU A 672 36.48 -8.31 12.49
N THR A 673 35.64 -8.95 11.66
CA THR A 673 35.97 -10.21 10.99
C THR A 673 35.97 -10.06 9.47
N LYS A 674 37.15 -10.05 8.83
CA LYS A 674 37.32 -10.01 7.38
C LYS A 674 37.21 -11.42 6.77
N ILE A 675 36.26 -11.61 5.86
CA ILE A 675 36.07 -12.83 5.07
C ILE A 675 36.06 -12.54 3.55
N GLY A 676 35.90 -13.58 2.74
CA GLY A 676 35.90 -13.49 1.28
C GLY A 676 37.30 -13.33 0.67
N THR A 677 37.45 -13.71 -0.59
CA THR A 677 38.75 -13.81 -1.28
C THR A 677 39.37 -12.46 -1.66
N GLY A 678 38.57 -11.38 -1.68
CA GLY A 678 39.01 -10.05 -2.10
C GLY A 678 39.80 -9.29 -1.03
N THR A 679 40.17 -8.06 -1.35
CA THR A 679 41.01 -7.19 -0.50
C THR A 679 40.16 -6.17 0.26
N LEU A 680 40.35 -6.04 1.57
CA LEU A 680 39.86 -4.92 2.37
C LEU A 680 41.04 -4.01 2.73
N THR A 681 40.97 -2.72 2.40
CA THR A 681 42.02 -1.74 2.66
C THR A 681 41.52 -0.59 3.52
N PHE A 682 42.16 -0.38 4.68
CA PHE A 682 41.92 0.75 5.57
C PHE A 682 42.83 1.94 5.26
N GLY A 683 42.22 3.12 5.13
CA GLY A 683 42.87 4.39 4.79
C GLY A 683 43.02 5.38 5.95
N ALA A 684 42.20 5.25 6.98
CA ALA A 684 42.23 6.09 8.18
C ALA A 684 42.70 5.30 9.41
N ALA A 685 43.13 6.01 10.45
CA ALA A 685 43.47 5.42 11.73
C ALA A 685 42.19 5.03 12.49
N ASN A 686 41.86 3.73 12.52
CA ASN A 686 40.71 3.24 13.28
C ASN A 686 40.99 3.22 14.79
N THR A 687 39.91 3.18 15.59
CA THR A 687 39.96 3.31 17.06
C THR A 687 39.07 2.31 17.79
N TYR A 688 38.53 1.30 17.09
CA TYR A 688 37.76 0.23 17.74
C TYR A 688 38.67 -0.63 18.64
N SER A 689 38.17 -1.09 19.78
CA SER A 689 38.97 -1.81 20.78
C SER A 689 38.90 -3.33 20.71
N GLY A 690 37.90 -3.88 20.01
CA GLY A 690 37.80 -5.33 19.78
C GLY A 690 38.82 -5.87 18.77
N ASP A 691 38.97 -7.19 18.74
CA ASP A 691 39.97 -7.89 17.92
C ASP A 691 39.67 -7.83 16.42
N THR A 692 40.72 -7.98 15.62
CA THR A 692 40.64 -8.03 14.16
C THR A 692 41.01 -9.42 13.64
N PHE A 693 40.06 -10.10 13.01
CA PHE A 693 40.24 -11.43 12.42
C PHE A 693 40.31 -11.34 10.90
N ALA A 694 41.47 -11.64 10.30
CA ALA A 694 41.62 -11.83 8.87
C ALA A 694 41.48 -13.33 8.54
N ASN A 695 40.26 -13.76 8.20
CA ASN A 695 39.96 -15.17 7.99
C ASN A 695 40.16 -15.62 6.52
N PHE A 696 39.93 -14.73 5.55
CA PHE A 696 40.13 -15.00 4.12
C PHE A 696 40.51 -13.74 3.33
N GLY A 697 41.18 -13.95 2.20
CA GLY A 697 41.60 -12.89 1.28
C GLY A 697 42.69 -12.00 1.91
N THR A 698 42.72 -10.73 1.50
CA THR A 698 43.70 -9.75 2.01
C THR A 698 43.02 -8.73 2.92
N LEU A 699 43.61 -8.48 4.09
CA LEU A 699 43.40 -7.29 4.90
C LEU A 699 44.62 -6.38 4.74
N ALA A 700 44.43 -5.08 4.54
CA ALA A 700 45.50 -4.14 4.31
C ALA A 700 45.30 -2.79 5.02
N THR A 701 46.39 -2.12 5.36
CA THR A 701 46.43 -0.69 5.67
C THR A 701 47.18 0.07 4.56
N ASN A 702 46.83 1.33 4.31
CA ASN A 702 47.62 2.22 3.45
C ASN A 702 48.67 3.00 4.28
N ALA A 703 49.26 4.06 3.72
CA ALA A 703 50.25 4.90 4.41
C ALA A 703 49.73 5.65 5.68
N THR A 704 48.42 5.75 5.88
CA THR A 704 47.76 6.46 6.99
C THR A 704 46.77 5.59 7.78
N GLY A 705 46.61 4.32 7.40
CA GLY A 705 45.62 3.40 7.96
C GLY A 705 46.09 2.68 9.22
N LYS A 706 45.25 2.62 10.25
CA LYS A 706 45.46 1.79 11.45
C LYS A 706 44.29 0.83 11.62
N LEU A 707 44.53 -0.37 12.10
CA LEU A 707 43.50 -1.31 12.59
C LEU A 707 42.97 -0.82 13.96
N GLY A 708 42.22 -1.67 14.67
CA GLY A 708 41.80 -1.37 16.04
C GLY A 708 42.95 -1.41 17.05
N THR A 709 42.64 -1.20 18.32
CA THR A 709 43.58 -1.40 19.44
C THR A 709 43.55 -2.82 20.01
N GLY A 710 42.64 -3.68 19.54
CA GLY A 710 42.58 -5.10 19.90
C GLY A 710 43.70 -5.94 19.28
N HIS A 711 43.69 -7.25 19.53
CA HIS A 711 44.64 -8.19 18.93
C HIS A 711 44.30 -8.44 17.45
N VAL A 712 45.29 -8.88 16.66
CA VAL A 712 45.13 -9.15 15.23
C VAL A 712 45.44 -10.62 14.97
N THR A 713 44.49 -11.36 14.40
CA THR A 713 44.64 -12.77 14.05
C THR A 713 44.56 -12.95 12.53
N VAL A 714 45.60 -13.55 11.94
CA VAL A 714 45.65 -13.93 10.52
C VAL A 714 45.48 -15.44 10.40
N ALA A 715 44.34 -15.89 9.87
CA ALA A 715 44.05 -17.30 9.71
C ALA A 715 44.85 -17.94 8.57
N SER A 716 44.85 -19.27 8.53
CA SER A 716 45.48 -20.08 7.48
C SER A 716 45.02 -19.66 6.07
N GLY A 717 45.96 -19.23 5.22
CA GLY A 717 45.69 -18.79 3.85
C GLY A 717 45.14 -17.37 3.70
N ALA A 718 45.01 -16.61 4.80
CA ALA A 718 44.69 -15.19 4.77
C ALA A 718 45.96 -14.32 4.69
N LYS A 719 45.82 -13.08 4.23
CA LYS A 719 46.93 -12.16 4.01
C LYS A 719 46.72 -10.86 4.79
N LEU A 720 47.80 -10.35 5.36
CA LEU A 720 47.86 -9.07 6.04
C LEU A 720 48.95 -8.20 5.39
N THR A 721 48.60 -6.99 4.95
CA THR A 721 49.55 -6.04 4.34
C THR A 721 49.57 -4.76 5.15
N LEU A 722 50.69 -4.48 5.82
CA LEU A 722 50.88 -3.30 6.64
C LEU A 722 51.55 -2.21 5.79
N GLY A 723 50.84 -1.11 5.51
CA GLY A 723 51.29 -0.03 4.63
C GLY A 723 52.00 1.12 5.35
N ASN A 724 52.09 1.07 6.68
CA ASN A 724 52.82 2.02 7.52
C ASN A 724 53.24 1.33 8.84
N ASN A 725 54.12 1.98 9.60
CA ASN A 725 54.74 1.42 10.79
C ASN A 725 53.97 1.67 12.11
N VAL A 726 52.68 2.00 12.03
CA VAL A 726 51.75 2.16 13.17
C VAL A 726 50.40 1.50 12.86
N SER A 727 50.40 0.45 12.05
CA SER A 727 49.20 -0.20 11.49
C SER A 727 48.41 -1.01 12.52
N ILE A 728 49.07 -1.53 13.54
CA ILE A 728 48.51 -2.35 14.64
C ILE A 728 48.69 -1.58 15.98
N GLY A 729 47.94 -1.95 17.02
CA GLY A 729 48.10 -1.38 18.36
C GLY A 729 49.40 -1.78 19.05
N ASP A 730 50.00 -0.81 19.76
CA ASP A 730 51.32 -0.91 20.41
C ASP A 730 51.41 -1.99 21.50
N LEU A 731 50.25 -2.42 22.04
CA LEU A 731 50.11 -3.51 23.02
C LEU A 731 49.42 -4.76 22.46
N SER A 732 49.05 -4.75 21.17
CA SER A 732 48.34 -5.86 20.53
C SER A 732 49.23 -7.08 20.35
N THR A 733 48.58 -8.24 20.19
CA THR A 733 49.21 -9.48 19.74
C THR A 733 48.95 -9.66 18.25
N LEU A 734 50.00 -9.93 17.48
CA LEU A 734 49.87 -10.43 16.11
C LEU A 734 49.94 -11.97 16.12
N THR A 735 48.78 -12.61 15.98
CA THR A 735 48.62 -14.06 15.90
C THR A 735 48.58 -14.51 14.44
N PHE A 736 49.31 -15.57 14.09
CA PHE A 736 49.30 -16.15 12.75
C PHE A 736 49.42 -17.69 12.76
N ASP A 737 49.31 -18.30 11.58
CA ASP A 737 49.57 -19.71 11.31
C ASP A 737 50.86 -19.85 10.49
N SER A 738 51.89 -20.48 11.06
CA SER A 738 53.20 -20.68 10.43
C SER A 738 53.25 -21.75 9.34
N THR A 739 52.25 -22.64 9.24
CA THR A 739 52.27 -23.82 8.36
C THR A 739 51.78 -23.57 6.94
N SER A 740 51.04 -22.48 6.73
CA SER A 740 50.39 -22.20 5.45
C SER A 740 51.23 -21.30 4.56
N ILE A 741 51.80 -21.86 3.49
CA ILE A 741 52.50 -21.12 2.43
C ILE A 741 51.60 -20.12 1.67
N ALA A 742 50.29 -20.18 1.86
CA ALA A 742 49.33 -19.23 1.31
C ALA A 742 49.11 -18.01 2.22
N SER A 743 49.40 -18.14 3.52
CA SER A 743 49.42 -17.02 4.45
C SER A 743 50.60 -16.09 4.13
N SER A 744 50.37 -14.78 4.17
CA SER A 744 51.47 -13.81 4.03
C SER A 744 51.22 -12.55 4.84
N ILE A 745 52.20 -12.18 5.66
CA ILE A 745 52.26 -10.92 6.41
C ILE A 745 53.31 -10.03 5.75
N SER A 746 52.86 -8.95 5.10
CA SER A 746 53.70 -8.04 4.33
C SER A 746 53.96 -6.76 5.12
N LEU A 747 55.20 -6.60 5.59
CA LEU A 747 55.73 -5.40 6.24
C LEU A 747 56.12 -4.37 5.18
N ASN A 748 55.12 -3.84 4.47
CA ASN A 748 55.26 -2.93 3.34
C ASN A 748 55.38 -1.47 3.79
N PHE A 749 56.30 -1.21 4.72
CA PHE A 749 56.59 0.11 5.28
C PHE A 749 58.08 0.27 5.54
N SER A 750 58.55 1.52 5.61
CA SER A 750 59.89 1.83 6.11
C SER A 750 59.85 2.10 7.62
N GLY A 751 60.89 1.69 8.34
CA GLY A 751 61.00 1.90 9.79
C GLY A 751 60.53 0.70 10.62
N ILE A 752 60.08 1.00 11.83
CA ILE A 752 59.80 0.03 12.90
C ILE A 752 58.36 0.22 13.40
N GLU A 753 57.62 -0.89 13.49
CA GLU A 753 56.31 -0.98 14.14
C GLU A 753 56.44 -1.69 15.48
N THR A 754 55.83 -1.15 16.53
CA THR A 754 55.91 -1.68 17.89
C THR A 754 54.65 -2.43 18.25
N LEU A 755 54.78 -3.62 18.86
CA LEU A 755 53.69 -4.49 19.28
C LEU A 755 53.92 -5.00 20.71
N GLY A 756 52.86 -5.53 21.32
CA GLY A 756 52.97 -6.28 22.57
C GLY A 756 53.63 -7.64 22.34
N TYR A 757 53.09 -8.42 21.41
CA TYR A 757 53.51 -9.80 21.14
C TYR A 757 53.37 -10.19 19.65
N VAL A 758 54.20 -11.14 19.22
CA VAL A 758 53.99 -11.92 17.98
C VAL A 758 53.89 -13.39 18.37
N TYR A 759 52.83 -14.07 17.91
CA TYR A 759 52.45 -15.41 18.36
C TYR A 759 52.12 -16.32 17.17
N ASP A 760 52.76 -17.48 17.10
CA ASP A 760 52.35 -18.56 16.18
C ASP A 760 51.36 -19.49 16.87
N SER A 761 50.14 -19.53 16.34
CA SER A 761 49.04 -20.34 16.85
C SER A 761 49.22 -21.85 16.65
N ILE A 762 50.11 -22.28 15.74
CA ILE A 762 50.37 -23.71 15.52
C ILE A 762 51.42 -24.25 16.50
N THR A 763 52.56 -23.58 16.61
CA THR A 763 53.62 -23.97 17.56
C THR A 763 53.37 -23.49 18.99
N ALA A 764 52.27 -22.76 19.21
CA ALA A 764 51.92 -22.11 20.48
C ALA A 764 53.08 -21.27 21.07
N THR A 765 53.88 -20.64 20.20
CA THR A 765 55.14 -19.98 20.56
C THR A 765 55.03 -18.46 20.43
N TYR A 766 55.46 -17.75 21.48
CA TYR A 766 55.63 -16.30 21.47
C TYR A 766 57.06 -15.93 21.08
N LEU A 767 57.22 -14.86 20.31
CA LEU A 767 58.54 -14.29 20.02
C LEU A 767 59.10 -13.59 21.26
N ALA A 768 60.39 -13.78 21.53
CA ALA A 768 61.10 -13.04 22.56
C ALA A 768 61.11 -11.52 22.25
N GLY A 769 61.28 -10.70 23.29
CA GLY A 769 61.39 -9.25 23.15
C GLY A 769 62.60 -8.83 22.31
N GLY A 770 62.41 -7.89 21.39
CA GLY A 770 63.45 -7.45 20.45
C GLY A 770 62.89 -6.88 19.15
N THR A 771 63.78 -6.39 18.27
CA THR A 771 63.42 -5.88 16.94
C THR A 771 63.86 -6.88 15.86
N TYR A 772 62.93 -7.22 14.97
CA TYR A 772 63.09 -8.27 13.96
C TYR A 772 62.65 -7.79 12.57
N THR A 773 63.54 -7.95 11.58
CA THR A 773 63.18 -7.86 10.15
C THR A 773 62.32 -9.05 9.71
N ALA A 774 61.62 -8.94 8.58
CA ALA A 774 60.86 -10.06 8.00
C ALA A 774 61.69 -11.37 7.86
N ALA A 775 62.97 -11.27 7.49
CA ALA A 775 63.86 -12.43 7.38
C ALA A 775 64.17 -13.07 8.74
N GLN A 776 64.34 -12.26 9.80
CA GLN A 776 64.57 -12.75 11.15
C GLN A 776 63.30 -13.37 11.76
N LEU A 777 62.12 -12.81 11.48
CA LEU A 777 60.83 -13.40 11.87
C LEU A 777 60.64 -14.79 11.24
N ASN A 778 60.87 -14.90 9.93
CA ASN A 778 60.86 -16.17 9.20
C ASN A 778 61.84 -17.19 9.80
N SER A 779 63.06 -16.77 10.15
CA SER A 779 64.05 -17.63 10.80
C SER A 779 63.66 -18.04 12.22
N ALA A 780 63.00 -17.19 13.00
CA ALA A 780 62.61 -17.46 14.38
C ALA A 780 61.44 -18.47 14.46
N PHE A 781 60.51 -18.38 13.52
CA PHE A 781 59.31 -19.25 13.45
C PHE A 781 59.44 -20.39 12.42
N LEU A 782 60.62 -20.60 11.83
CA LEU A 782 60.87 -21.61 10.79
C LEU A 782 59.86 -21.57 9.62
N THR A 783 59.49 -20.36 9.19
CA THR A 783 58.40 -20.10 8.24
C THR A 783 58.85 -19.19 7.09
N SER A 784 57.95 -18.94 6.13
CA SER A 784 58.14 -17.98 5.03
C SER A 784 57.00 -16.96 4.92
N VAL A 785 56.18 -16.83 5.96
CA VAL A 785 54.97 -15.98 5.97
C VAL A 785 55.31 -14.49 5.96
N PHE A 786 56.43 -14.06 6.55
CA PHE A 786 56.80 -12.64 6.62
C PHE A 786 57.54 -12.17 5.36
N THR A 787 57.16 -11.00 4.85
CA THR A 787 57.75 -10.36 3.67
C THR A 787 57.85 -8.84 3.87
N GLY A 788 58.55 -8.13 2.99
CA GLY A 788 58.68 -6.67 3.03
C GLY A 788 60.00 -6.18 3.64
N ILE A 789 60.11 -4.86 3.80
CA ILE A 789 61.32 -4.16 4.26
C ILE A 789 61.20 -3.58 5.68
N GLY A 790 60.00 -3.56 6.25
CA GLY A 790 59.74 -3.12 7.61
C GLY A 790 60.30 -4.08 8.67
N SER A 791 60.35 -3.61 9.91
CA SER A 791 60.72 -4.40 11.09
C SER A 791 59.67 -4.29 12.19
N LEU A 792 59.49 -5.36 12.97
CA LEU A 792 58.61 -5.40 14.13
C LEU A 792 59.44 -5.36 15.43
N THR A 793 59.03 -4.55 16.40
CA THR A 793 59.55 -4.57 17.78
C THR A 793 58.54 -5.20 18.71
N VAL A 794 58.95 -6.24 19.42
CA VAL A 794 58.20 -6.89 20.49
C VAL A 794 58.66 -6.33 21.83
N SER A 795 57.75 -5.71 22.58
CA SER A 795 58.06 -4.80 23.69
C SER A 795 58.57 -5.46 24.99
N ALA A 796 58.85 -6.78 24.99
CA ALA A 796 59.47 -7.50 26.11
C ALA A 796 58.74 -7.38 27.47
N ILE A 797 57.40 -7.27 27.46
CA ILE A 797 56.61 -7.31 28.68
C ILE A 797 56.73 -8.74 29.28
N PRO A 798 56.93 -8.90 30.60
CA PRO A 798 56.91 -10.22 31.23
C PRO A 798 55.59 -10.93 30.96
N GLU A 799 55.63 -12.26 30.78
CA GLU A 799 54.44 -13.05 30.44
C GLU A 799 53.24 -12.73 31.35
N PRO A 800 52.01 -12.67 30.81
CA PRO A 800 50.82 -12.63 31.62
C PRO A 800 50.67 -13.97 32.36
N SER A 801 51.12 -14.00 33.61
CA SER A 801 51.02 -15.17 34.47
C SER A 801 49.55 -15.50 34.76
N ASN A 802 49.08 -16.61 34.18
CA ASN A 802 47.77 -17.22 34.38
C ASN A 802 46.53 -16.33 34.08
N TYR A 803 46.13 -16.29 32.81
CA TYR A 803 44.71 -16.31 32.47
C TYR A 803 44.30 -17.73 32.05
N PRO A 804 43.20 -18.29 32.57
CA PRO A 804 42.76 -19.64 32.20
C PRO A 804 42.35 -19.68 30.73
N ALA A 805 42.68 -20.78 30.05
CA ALA A 805 42.43 -20.94 28.62
C ALA A 805 40.94 -20.83 28.27
N LEU A 806 40.56 -19.73 27.62
CA LEU A 806 39.27 -19.57 26.92
C LEU A 806 39.46 -19.47 25.39
N PHE A 807 40.60 -19.90 24.87
CA PHE A 807 40.77 -20.20 23.44
C PHE A 807 40.10 -21.54 23.12
N GLY A 808 38.78 -21.49 22.89
CA GLY A 808 38.04 -22.62 22.34
C GLY A 808 38.55 -22.93 20.93
N ALA A 809 39.26 -24.06 20.78
CA ALA A 809 39.72 -24.53 19.48
C ALA A 809 38.54 -24.86 18.56
N LEU A 810 38.20 -23.94 17.65
CA LEU A 810 37.18 -24.17 16.63
C LEU A 810 37.85 -24.69 15.35
N THR A 811 38.04 -26.01 15.29
CA THR A 811 38.46 -26.70 14.06
C THR A 811 37.40 -26.55 12.98
N LEU A 812 37.66 -25.67 12.00
CA LEU A 812 36.77 -25.39 10.89
C LEU A 812 36.80 -26.50 9.82
N THR A 813 36.24 -27.67 10.13
CA THR A 813 35.93 -28.69 9.10
C THR A 813 34.60 -28.35 8.43
N GLY A 814 34.66 -28.08 7.13
CA GLY A 814 33.48 -27.68 6.35
C GLY A 814 32.42 -28.78 6.25
N ALA A 815 31.16 -28.43 6.53
CA ALA A 815 30.01 -29.33 6.45
C ALA A 815 28.87 -28.73 5.60
N PHE A 816 29.09 -28.63 4.29
CA PHE A 816 28.02 -28.39 3.31
C PHE A 816 27.17 -29.68 3.13
N CYS A 817 26.15 -29.91 3.96
CA CYS A 817 25.02 -30.75 3.51
C CYS A 817 23.69 -30.62 4.29
N LYS A 818 22.62 -30.42 3.51
CA LYS A 818 21.20 -30.80 3.71
C LYS A 818 20.78 -31.32 5.09
N ARG A 819 19.92 -30.57 5.79
CA ARG A 819 18.93 -31.14 6.73
C ARG A 819 17.53 -31.21 6.11
N ARG A 820 17.13 -32.41 5.68
CA ARG A 820 15.69 -32.79 5.68
C ARG A 820 15.30 -33.01 7.15
N ARG A 821 14.25 -32.35 7.63
CA ARG A 821 13.60 -32.70 8.91
C ARG A 821 12.75 -33.96 8.70
N THR A 822 12.97 -34.98 9.52
CA THR A 822 12.01 -36.05 9.75
C THR A 822 11.52 -35.95 11.20
N VAL A 823 10.21 -35.89 11.38
CA VAL A 823 9.56 -35.75 12.68
C VAL A 823 9.31 -37.13 13.31
N ARG A 824 9.57 -37.26 14.61
CA ARG A 824 8.97 -38.17 15.61
C ARG A 824 9.56 -37.77 16.97
N ARG A 825 8.80 -37.73 18.07
CA ARG A 825 7.40 -38.13 18.30
C ARG A 825 6.75 -37.16 19.28
#